data_AF-F0ZBR2-F1
#
_entry.id   AF-F0ZBR2-F1
#
_cell.length_a   1.000
_cell.length_b   1.000
_cell.length_c   1.000
_cell.angle_alpha   90.00
_cell.angle_beta   90.00
_cell.angle_gamma   90.00
#
_symmetry.space_group_name_H-M   'P 1'
#
loop_
_entity.id
_entity.type
_entity.pdbx_description
1 polymer ?
#
loop_
_entity_poly.entity_id
_entity_poly.type
_entity_poly.pdbx_seq_one_letter_code
_entity_poly.pdbx_strand_id
1 'polypeptide(L)'
;MESNKKDICITAEYIIEECNKLEQRLRNTDEYISPLRWRKEGSKFGLTGIDLPLSFGGSDFKVLDVIKIYEHMGKFNLNFRDVIGGAHVRSLLATKESDQSEHSKKVVEMVVQGEAYVGIVITEPTSGSDFQAMKSKSVKNENGDFILNGEKRFNARLKQATHIILYVLNEDGPSINVFLVPINHKGLEIKSFNAQGLLGNSFGGVSFKDMHVPKEYLIGNQGDGVAIFHKHFLYWRLMQSAAAIGTGKCALDQAASRMLSRDAFGGPIGRFTHLQQDLAQHTAKLYMGSLLVEKIATMFDEGASFKEISKYVPMAKAECIEFALSACDWSMEIHGADGYSTSFTDLGQRVNDLQGLRIADGTTSVMRSQVVRTFYDDRFWKWAVDKSNKKQEGHPDIALRSIPNKNNNLAFIDNYLALVDDKAGGPCVPVLLVNTIQVILNMFKRPLINIDKALEETFQNITELSKGRLSNLEVIQLFHFLVYKYLEDIQFDSRVDYNEFLLNLCMDTFKREDKKPDTIEDGSCPYISKKWNDLDSGLLLTPQPYQIKIISFNVWDKSDELLGRHFILLIDRKDDTITSLDSNRQAIDSVFKLSRIDLENDDNNGSSIDMKGPNPNGDRMIINSVFTFSFKTNSKCK
;
A
#
# COMPACT_ATOMS: atom_id res chain seq x y z
N MET A 1 51.00 28.89 -17.29
CA MET A 1 51.00 27.44 -17.00
C MET A 1 49.60 26.94 -17.22
N GLU A 2 49.29 26.51 -18.44
CA GLU A 2 48.05 25.78 -18.71
C GLU A 2 48.21 24.38 -18.08
N SER A 3 47.50 24.13 -16.99
CA SER A 3 47.51 22.81 -16.38
C SER A 3 46.66 21.87 -17.22
N ASN A 4 47.18 20.66 -17.46
CA ASN A 4 46.44 19.56 -18.07
C ASN A 4 45.17 19.25 -17.26
N LYS A 5 44.04 19.89 -17.60
CA LYS A 5 42.73 19.28 -17.38
C LYS A 5 42.67 18.09 -18.33
N LYS A 6 43.09 16.92 -17.83
CA LYS A 6 42.55 15.66 -18.37
C LYS A 6 41.03 15.78 -18.27
N ASP A 7 40.33 15.48 -19.36
CA ASP A 7 38.91 15.20 -19.33
C ASP A 7 38.68 13.91 -18.53
N ILE A 8 38.70 14.05 -17.21
CA ILE A 8 38.24 13.01 -16.29
C ILE A 8 36.74 12.92 -16.54
N CYS A 9 36.31 11.86 -17.22
CA CYS A 9 34.91 11.50 -17.27
C CYS A 9 34.49 11.20 -15.82
N ILE A 10 33.80 12.16 -15.21
CA ILE A 10 33.32 12.07 -13.83
C ILE A 10 32.24 10.98 -13.82
N THR A 11 32.46 9.89 -13.08
CA THR A 11 31.49 8.79 -12.95
C THR A 11 30.82 8.79 -11.58
N ALA A 12 29.76 8.00 -11.41
CA ALA A 12 29.12 7.81 -10.11
C ALA A 12 30.10 7.27 -9.06
N GLU A 13 30.96 6.33 -9.44
CA GLU A 13 31.96 5.71 -8.58
C GLU A 13 33.00 6.73 -8.10
N TYR A 14 33.46 7.63 -8.98
CA TYR A 14 34.36 8.72 -8.60
C TYR A 14 33.71 9.70 -7.61
N ILE A 15 32.45 10.12 -7.86
CA ILE A 15 31.70 10.97 -6.93
C ILE A 15 31.53 10.27 -5.57
N ILE A 16 31.21 8.98 -5.56
CA ILE A 16 31.09 8.17 -4.34
C ILE A 16 32.43 8.08 -3.59
N GLU A 17 33.55 7.91 -4.29
CA GLU A 17 34.89 7.87 -3.70
C GLU A 17 35.28 9.21 -3.03
N GLU A 18 35.05 10.33 -3.70
CA GLU A 18 35.30 11.67 -3.12
C GLU A 18 34.34 11.98 -1.96
N CYS A 19 33.08 11.54 -2.04
CA CYS A 19 32.15 11.58 -0.91
C CYS A 19 32.66 10.76 0.28
N ASN A 20 33.19 9.54 0.08
CA ASN A 20 33.82 8.75 1.17
C ASN A 20 34.98 9.52 1.83
N LYS A 21 35.85 10.15 1.03
CA LYS A 21 36.99 10.96 1.53
C LYS A 21 36.54 12.22 2.27
N LEU A 22 35.43 12.83 1.87
CA LEU A 22 34.85 13.99 2.58
C LEU A 22 34.18 13.56 3.88
N GLU A 23 33.42 12.47 3.85
CA GLU A 23 32.79 11.83 5.01
C GLU A 23 33.83 11.53 6.09
N GLN A 24 34.87 10.76 5.76
CA GLN A 24 35.93 10.38 6.69
C GLN A 24 36.61 11.59 7.36
N ARG A 25 36.76 12.71 6.64
CA ARG A 25 37.35 13.95 7.17
C ARG A 25 36.42 14.71 8.11
N LEU A 26 35.10 14.62 7.91
CA LEU A 26 34.11 15.40 8.65
C LEU A 26 33.39 14.62 9.76
N ARG A 27 33.37 13.28 9.73
CA ARG A 27 32.58 12.40 10.62
C ARG A 27 32.57 12.78 12.09
N ASN A 28 33.74 13.17 12.62
CA ASN A 28 33.95 13.48 14.03
C ASN A 28 34.06 15.00 14.29
N THR A 29 33.36 15.81 13.49
CA THR A 29 33.35 17.28 13.58
C THR A 29 31.92 17.81 13.65
N ASP A 30 31.73 18.98 14.27
CA ASP A 30 30.42 19.66 14.29
C ASP A 30 29.94 20.08 12.87
N GLU A 31 30.83 20.06 11.88
CA GLU A 31 30.49 20.28 10.48
C GLU A 31 29.98 19.02 9.75
N TYR A 32 29.93 17.85 10.39
CA TYR A 32 29.57 16.58 9.73
C TYR A 32 28.26 16.66 8.95
N ILE A 33 27.21 17.24 9.54
CA ILE A 33 25.89 17.40 8.89
C ILE A 33 25.67 18.81 8.30
N SER A 34 26.72 19.64 8.17
CA SER A 34 26.62 21.02 7.66
C SER A 34 26.44 21.02 6.13
N PRO A 35 25.27 21.43 5.60
CA PRO A 35 25.02 21.38 4.16
C PRO A 35 25.89 22.38 3.39
N LEU A 36 26.22 23.52 3.99
CA LEU A 36 27.11 24.51 3.39
C LEU A 36 28.55 24.00 3.28
N ARG A 37 29.03 23.27 4.31
CA ARG A 37 30.36 22.65 4.28
C ARG A 37 30.46 21.61 3.18
N TRP A 38 29.46 20.72 3.10
CA TRP A 38 29.38 19.68 2.09
C TRP A 38 29.21 20.21 0.68
N ARG A 39 28.39 21.25 0.43
CA ARG A 39 28.29 21.84 -0.91
C ARG A 39 29.58 22.54 -1.35
N LYS A 40 30.27 23.25 -0.45
CA LYS A 40 31.54 23.95 -0.74
C LYS A 40 32.73 23.02 -0.99
N GLU A 41 32.79 21.88 -0.31
CA GLU A 41 33.81 20.86 -0.61
C GLU A 41 33.39 19.97 -1.80
N GLY A 42 32.10 19.66 -1.91
CA GLY A 42 31.49 18.85 -2.97
C GLY A 42 31.62 19.45 -4.38
N SER A 43 31.51 20.78 -4.50
CA SER A 43 31.65 21.44 -5.80
C SER A 43 33.03 21.26 -6.44
N LYS A 44 34.08 21.04 -5.63
CA LYS A 44 35.45 20.79 -6.11
C LYS A 44 35.59 19.51 -6.93
N PHE A 45 34.67 18.55 -6.74
CA PHE A 45 34.60 17.30 -7.49
C PHE A 45 33.26 17.12 -8.24
N GLY A 46 32.46 18.19 -8.39
CA GLY A 46 31.24 18.21 -9.20
C GLY A 46 29.93 17.82 -8.50
N LEU A 47 29.96 17.37 -7.23
CA LEU A 47 28.80 16.82 -6.50
C LEU A 47 27.54 17.70 -6.60
N THR A 48 27.72 19.01 -6.53
CA THR A 48 26.68 20.06 -6.49
C THR A 48 26.00 20.35 -7.83
N GLY A 49 26.50 19.78 -8.94
CA GLY A 49 25.98 20.00 -10.28
C GLY A 49 25.72 18.72 -11.09
N ILE A 50 25.90 17.54 -10.50
CA ILE A 50 25.86 16.26 -11.24
C ILE A 50 24.61 16.06 -12.10
N ASP A 51 23.45 16.49 -11.60
CA ASP A 51 22.13 16.29 -12.22
C ASP A 51 21.64 17.49 -13.03
N LEU A 52 22.45 18.55 -13.13
CA LEU A 52 22.14 19.76 -13.90
C LEU A 52 22.76 19.68 -15.31
N PRO A 53 22.16 20.34 -16.32
CA PRO A 53 22.69 20.35 -17.67
C PRO A 53 24.08 21.01 -17.78
N LEU A 54 24.87 20.60 -18.77
CA LEU A 54 26.18 21.18 -19.08
C LEU A 54 26.12 22.71 -19.34
N SER A 55 25.01 23.22 -19.88
CA SER A 55 24.79 24.65 -20.14
C SER A 55 24.76 25.51 -18.87
N PHE A 56 24.58 24.89 -17.69
CA PHE A 56 24.61 25.53 -16.37
C PHE A 56 25.88 25.18 -15.58
N GLY A 57 26.89 24.58 -16.22
CA GLY A 57 28.10 24.07 -15.58
C GLY A 57 27.90 22.77 -14.79
N GLY A 58 26.75 22.09 -14.96
CA GLY A 58 26.50 20.77 -14.38
C GLY A 58 27.27 19.64 -15.07
N SER A 59 26.87 18.40 -14.84
CA SER A 59 27.51 17.20 -15.44
C SER A 59 26.57 16.29 -16.22
N ASP A 60 25.27 16.62 -16.28
CA ASP A 60 24.25 15.91 -17.06
C ASP A 60 24.22 14.39 -16.83
N PHE A 61 24.40 13.97 -15.56
CA PHE A 61 24.37 12.57 -15.17
C PHE A 61 23.00 11.95 -15.45
N LYS A 62 23.05 10.71 -15.95
CA LYS A 62 21.89 9.82 -16.00
C LYS A 62 21.27 9.66 -14.61
N VAL A 63 19.95 9.62 -14.55
CA VAL A 63 19.18 9.48 -13.32
C VAL A 63 19.54 8.18 -12.60
N LEU A 64 19.84 7.09 -13.33
CA LEU A 64 20.39 5.85 -12.78
C LEU A 64 21.69 6.04 -12.00
N ASP A 65 22.56 6.96 -12.42
CA ASP A 65 23.83 7.25 -11.74
C ASP A 65 23.63 8.18 -10.54
N VAL A 66 22.69 9.14 -10.66
CA VAL A 66 22.32 10.02 -9.54
C VAL A 66 21.66 9.21 -8.39
N ILE A 67 20.77 8.26 -8.66
CA ILE A 67 20.16 7.45 -7.58
C ILE A 67 21.18 6.62 -6.80
N LYS A 68 22.25 6.12 -7.44
CA LYS A 68 23.34 5.40 -6.74
C LYS A 68 24.03 6.31 -5.73
N ILE A 69 24.30 7.56 -6.12
CA ILE A 69 24.92 8.57 -5.25
C ILE A 69 23.97 8.93 -4.09
N TYR A 70 22.67 9.12 -4.36
CA TYR A 70 21.69 9.37 -3.29
C TYR A 70 21.56 8.19 -2.32
N GLU A 71 21.52 6.95 -2.80
CA GLU A 71 21.51 5.76 -1.93
C GLU A 71 22.79 5.69 -1.09
N HIS A 72 23.96 5.86 -1.70
CA HIS A 72 25.24 5.82 -0.98
C HIS A 72 25.32 6.88 0.12
N MET A 73 24.97 8.13 -0.19
CA MET A 73 24.96 9.22 0.77
C MET A 73 23.91 9.03 1.88
N GLY A 74 22.77 8.39 1.55
CA GLY A 74 21.76 7.98 2.52
C GLY A 74 22.26 6.97 3.56
N LYS A 75 23.26 6.14 3.22
CA LYS A 75 23.93 5.25 4.19
C LYS A 75 24.66 6.07 5.26
N PHE A 76 25.39 7.11 4.88
CA PHE A 76 26.08 7.98 5.83
C PHE A 76 25.10 8.72 6.74
N ASN A 77 24.18 9.49 6.17
CA ASN A 77 23.16 10.25 6.88
C ASN A 77 22.10 10.81 5.91
N LEU A 78 20.81 10.74 6.26
CA LEU A 78 19.72 11.18 5.38
C LEU A 78 19.73 12.70 5.10
N ASN A 79 20.41 13.51 5.92
CA ASN A 79 20.63 14.93 5.66
C ASN A 79 21.37 15.20 4.33
N PHE A 80 22.22 14.27 3.87
CA PHE A 80 23.03 14.49 2.67
C PHE A 80 22.26 14.43 1.34
N ARG A 81 21.00 13.97 1.33
CA ARG A 81 20.13 14.12 0.15
C ARG A 81 19.96 15.60 -0.26
N ASP A 82 20.19 16.55 0.65
CA ASP A 82 20.05 17.99 0.39
C ASP A 82 21.31 18.64 -0.24
N VAL A 83 22.47 17.96 -0.23
CA VAL A 83 23.75 18.51 -0.72
C VAL A 83 24.13 18.03 -2.13
N ILE A 84 23.46 16.99 -2.63
CA ILE A 84 23.73 16.36 -3.92
C ILE A 84 23.00 17.12 -5.03
N GLY A 85 23.71 17.43 -6.11
CA GLY A 85 23.16 18.06 -7.31
C GLY A 85 22.60 19.46 -7.08
N GLY A 86 21.81 19.95 -8.02
CA GLY A 86 21.12 21.23 -7.93
C GLY A 86 19.99 21.26 -6.90
N ALA A 87 19.52 20.09 -6.45
CA ALA A 87 18.43 19.94 -5.49
C ALA A 87 17.19 20.79 -5.87
N HIS A 88 16.90 21.88 -5.12
CA HIS A 88 15.73 22.72 -5.41
C HIS A 88 15.87 23.63 -6.63
N VAL A 89 17.07 23.99 -7.10
CA VAL A 89 17.17 24.84 -8.32
C VAL A 89 16.75 24.13 -9.59
N ARG A 90 16.52 22.81 -9.56
CA ARG A 90 15.80 22.09 -10.62
C ARG A 90 14.43 22.69 -10.95
N SER A 91 13.78 23.41 -10.02
CA SER A 91 12.53 24.10 -10.32
C SER A 91 12.70 25.21 -11.36
N LEU A 92 13.91 25.78 -11.49
CA LEU A 92 14.26 26.78 -12.51
C LEU A 92 14.41 26.15 -13.90
N LEU A 93 14.52 24.81 -13.99
CA LEU A 93 14.57 24.06 -15.24
C LEU A 93 13.22 23.43 -15.61
N ALA A 94 12.13 23.79 -14.93
CA ALA A 94 10.84 23.16 -15.10
C ALA A 94 10.08 23.63 -16.35
N THR A 95 10.25 24.87 -16.79
CA THR A 95 9.67 25.40 -18.04
C THR A 95 10.78 25.94 -18.96
N LYS A 96 10.48 26.15 -20.24
CA LYS A 96 11.47 26.73 -21.17
C LYS A 96 11.76 28.19 -20.83
N GLU A 97 10.83 28.82 -20.14
CA GLU A 97 10.81 30.22 -19.75
C GLU A 97 11.50 30.42 -18.40
N SER A 98 11.42 29.45 -17.48
CA SER A 98 12.15 29.50 -16.20
C SER A 98 13.67 29.42 -16.36
N ASP A 99 14.12 28.79 -17.45
CA ASP A 99 15.52 28.68 -17.91
C ASP A 99 16.12 30.07 -18.27
N GLN A 100 15.29 31.03 -18.68
CA GLN A 100 15.76 32.18 -19.47
C GLN A 100 16.18 33.43 -18.70
N SER A 101 15.80 33.61 -17.42
CA SER A 101 16.17 34.83 -16.69
C SER A 101 17.64 34.81 -16.24
N GLU A 102 18.35 35.92 -16.45
CA GLU A 102 19.75 36.07 -16.07
C GLU A 102 19.97 35.87 -14.55
N HIS A 103 18.98 36.30 -13.75
CA HIS A 103 18.96 36.06 -12.31
C HIS A 103 18.91 34.56 -11.98
N SER A 104 18.01 33.80 -12.60
CA SER A 104 17.92 32.34 -12.42
C SER A 104 19.22 31.64 -12.82
N LYS A 105 19.78 31.97 -14.00
CA LYS A 105 21.04 31.37 -14.49
C LYS A 105 22.18 31.55 -13.50
N LYS A 106 22.41 32.79 -13.06
CA LYS A 106 23.44 33.12 -12.08
C LYS A 106 23.26 32.37 -10.76
N VAL A 107 22.02 32.21 -10.27
CA VAL A 107 21.77 31.43 -9.05
C VAL A 107 22.05 29.94 -9.25
N VAL A 108 21.74 29.36 -10.42
CA VAL A 108 22.10 27.96 -10.72
C VAL A 108 23.62 27.80 -10.76
N GLU A 109 24.36 28.70 -11.41
CA GLU A 109 25.83 28.68 -11.46
C GLU A 109 26.45 28.75 -10.06
N MET A 110 25.96 29.66 -9.19
CA MET A 110 26.40 29.74 -7.80
C MET A 110 26.09 28.45 -7.01
N VAL A 111 24.98 27.77 -7.31
CA VAL A 111 24.62 26.48 -6.66
C VAL A 111 25.54 25.35 -7.12
N VAL A 112 25.94 25.34 -8.40
CA VAL A 112 26.95 24.43 -8.97
C VAL A 112 28.32 24.69 -8.34
N GLN A 113 28.72 25.94 -8.17
CA GLN A 113 29.99 26.33 -7.54
C GLN A 113 30.02 26.06 -6.01
N GLY A 114 28.87 25.74 -5.40
CA GLY A 114 28.74 25.50 -3.96
C GLY A 114 28.69 26.79 -3.13
N GLU A 115 28.48 27.94 -3.77
CA GLU A 115 28.37 29.27 -3.15
C GLU A 115 26.93 29.62 -2.77
N ALA A 116 25.96 29.12 -3.52
CA ALA A 116 24.55 29.25 -3.20
C ALA A 116 23.94 27.96 -2.65
N TYR A 117 22.97 28.15 -1.76
CA TYR A 117 22.06 27.14 -1.29
C TYR A 117 20.64 27.70 -1.34
N VAL A 118 19.66 26.88 -1.72
CA VAL A 118 18.30 27.37 -2.02
C VAL A 118 17.28 26.55 -1.25
N GLY A 119 16.37 27.27 -0.58
CA GLY A 119 15.19 26.72 0.09
C GLY A 119 13.95 26.75 -0.83
N ILE A 120 13.01 25.84 -0.61
CA ILE A 120 11.69 25.89 -1.26
C ILE A 120 10.64 26.22 -0.20
N VAL A 121 9.73 27.16 -0.51
CA VAL A 121 8.83 27.79 0.47
C VAL A 121 7.41 27.77 -0.07
N ILE A 122 6.58 26.87 0.47
CA ILE A 122 5.25 26.54 -0.07
C ILE A 122 4.20 26.52 1.02
N THR A 123 4.41 25.68 2.04
CA THR A 123 3.41 25.31 3.05
C THR A 123 3.00 26.51 3.91
N GLU A 124 1.73 26.55 4.28
CA GLU A 124 1.10 27.57 5.12
C GLU A 124 0.42 26.93 6.34
N PRO A 125 0.10 27.70 7.40
CA PRO A 125 -0.68 27.21 8.53
C PRO A 125 -2.04 26.58 8.15
N THR A 126 -2.61 27.01 7.03
CA THR A 126 -3.93 26.58 6.50
C THR A 126 -3.85 25.65 5.29
N SER A 127 -2.66 25.40 4.74
CA SER A 127 -2.47 24.74 3.45
C SER A 127 -1.16 23.94 3.41
N GLY A 128 -1.30 22.61 3.47
CA GLY A 128 -0.19 21.64 3.45
C GLY A 128 -0.33 20.67 2.26
N SER A 129 -0.98 19.52 2.48
CA SER A 129 -1.28 18.56 1.42
C SER A 129 -2.12 19.16 0.28
N ASP A 130 -3.09 20.02 0.63
CA ASP A 130 -3.84 20.85 -0.30
C ASP A 130 -3.13 22.20 -0.49
N PHE A 131 -1.95 22.17 -1.13
CA PHE A 131 -1.10 23.36 -1.30
C PHE A 131 -1.74 24.43 -2.21
N GLN A 132 -2.70 24.05 -3.06
CA GLN A 132 -3.37 24.98 -3.97
C GLN A 132 -4.41 25.87 -3.25
N ALA A 133 -4.86 25.46 -2.06
CA ALA A 133 -5.75 26.26 -1.21
C ALA A 133 -5.05 27.42 -0.46
N MET A 134 -3.74 27.66 -0.72
CA MET A 134 -2.94 28.71 -0.11
C MET A 134 -3.57 30.12 -0.16
N LYS A 135 -3.15 30.98 0.78
CA LYS A 135 -3.71 32.32 1.03
C LYS A 135 -2.70 33.44 0.89
N SER A 136 -1.40 33.17 0.97
CA SER A 136 -0.40 34.17 0.54
C SER A 136 -0.61 34.50 -0.94
N LYS A 137 -0.47 35.79 -1.28
CA LYS A 137 -0.77 36.31 -2.60
C LYS A 137 0.31 37.24 -3.15
N SER A 138 0.35 37.34 -4.47
CA SER A 138 1.09 38.33 -5.25
C SER A 138 0.10 39.18 -6.05
N VAL A 139 0.29 40.48 -6.02
CA VAL A 139 -0.48 41.47 -6.77
C VAL A 139 0.47 42.19 -7.71
N LYS A 140 0.15 42.27 -9.00
CA LYS A 140 1.00 42.98 -9.96
C LYS A 140 0.74 44.49 -9.85
N ASN A 141 1.80 45.29 -9.81
CA ASN A 141 1.72 46.75 -9.75
C ASN A 141 1.85 47.39 -11.15
N GLU A 142 1.64 48.70 -11.23
CA GLU A 142 1.65 49.48 -12.48
C GLU A 142 3.00 49.42 -13.23
N ASN A 143 4.11 49.22 -12.50
CA ASN A 143 5.45 49.08 -13.09
C ASN A 143 5.72 47.65 -13.62
N GLY A 144 4.79 46.72 -13.41
CA GLY A 144 4.90 45.31 -13.77
C GLY A 144 5.61 44.42 -12.74
N ASP A 145 6.05 45.00 -11.63
CA ASP A 145 6.60 44.29 -10.46
C ASP A 145 5.45 43.78 -9.57
N PHE A 146 5.76 43.09 -8.47
CA PHE A 146 4.78 42.44 -7.61
C PHE A 146 4.82 42.92 -6.15
N ILE A 147 3.66 43.01 -5.50
CA ILE A 147 3.53 43.17 -4.05
C ILE A 147 3.08 41.84 -3.46
N LEU A 148 3.87 41.27 -2.56
CA LEU A 148 3.59 39.98 -1.91
C LEU A 148 3.14 40.17 -0.45
N ASN A 149 2.14 39.38 -0.05
CA ASN A 149 1.57 39.37 1.29
C ASN A 149 1.24 37.93 1.75
N GLY A 150 1.69 37.51 2.94
CA GLY A 150 1.34 36.21 3.53
C GLY A 150 2.30 35.67 4.61
N GLU A 151 2.02 34.45 5.07
CA GLU A 151 2.85 33.67 6.00
C GLU A 151 3.00 32.23 5.49
N LYS A 152 4.22 31.70 5.58
CA LYS A 152 4.60 30.33 5.21
C LYS A 152 5.20 29.63 6.42
N ARG A 153 4.96 28.33 6.58
CA ARG A 153 5.32 27.54 7.77
C ARG A 153 5.88 26.17 7.40
N PHE A 154 6.77 25.64 8.23
CA PHE A 154 7.39 24.30 8.11
C PHE A 154 8.27 24.12 6.87
N ASN A 155 9.02 25.16 6.49
CA ASN A 155 9.95 25.12 5.36
C ASN A 155 11.39 24.94 5.87
N ALA A 156 12.19 24.18 5.14
CA ALA A 156 13.56 23.85 5.49
C ALA A 156 14.59 24.83 4.89
N ARG A 157 15.86 24.70 5.30
CA ARG A 157 17.05 25.40 4.77
C ARG A 157 17.13 26.90 5.04
N LEU A 158 16.10 27.54 5.61
CA LEU A 158 15.94 29.00 5.68
C LEU A 158 17.17 29.78 6.21
N LYS A 159 17.83 29.32 7.29
CA LYS A 159 19.04 29.98 7.83
C LYS A 159 20.29 29.78 6.97
N GLN A 160 20.36 28.68 6.22
CA GLN A 160 21.50 28.35 5.36
C GLN A 160 21.31 28.84 3.92
N ALA A 161 20.08 29.18 3.53
CA ALA A 161 19.74 29.60 2.19
C ALA A 161 20.38 30.94 1.83
N THR A 162 20.71 31.10 0.56
CA THR A 162 21.02 32.39 -0.09
C THR A 162 19.79 32.96 -0.79
N HIS A 163 18.93 32.07 -1.30
CA HIS A 163 17.69 32.40 -2.00
C HIS A 163 16.59 31.40 -1.59
N ILE A 164 15.34 31.80 -1.75
CA ILE A 164 14.17 30.93 -1.61
C ILE A 164 13.35 30.93 -2.89
N ILE A 165 12.77 29.78 -3.20
CA ILE A 165 11.74 29.60 -4.23
C ILE A 165 10.39 29.70 -3.52
N LEU A 166 9.75 30.87 -3.61
CA LEU A 166 8.54 31.24 -2.88
C LEU A 166 7.30 31.10 -3.77
N TYR A 167 6.35 30.24 -3.36
CA TYR A 167 5.09 30.02 -4.06
C TYR A 167 3.96 30.85 -3.42
N VAL A 168 3.22 31.62 -4.21
CA VAL A 168 2.09 32.45 -3.76
C VAL A 168 0.96 32.45 -4.79
N LEU A 169 -0.28 32.65 -4.34
CA LEU A 169 -1.43 32.79 -5.23
C LEU A 169 -1.29 34.07 -6.09
N ASN A 170 -1.69 33.99 -7.35
CA ASN A 170 -1.89 35.16 -8.20
C ASN A 170 -3.22 35.82 -7.82
N GLU A 171 -3.26 37.12 -7.49
CA GLU A 171 -4.54 37.78 -7.19
C GLU A 171 -5.43 37.92 -8.44
N ASP A 172 -4.83 37.98 -9.64
CA ASP A 172 -5.55 38.13 -10.91
C ASP A 172 -6.30 36.86 -11.38
N GLY A 173 -6.17 35.71 -10.69
CA GLY A 173 -6.87 34.48 -11.05
C GLY A 173 -6.39 33.22 -10.31
N PRO A 174 -7.10 32.09 -10.40
CA PRO A 174 -6.88 30.87 -9.60
C PRO A 174 -5.63 30.08 -10.04
N SER A 175 -4.46 30.71 -9.91
CA SER A 175 -3.17 30.26 -10.42
C SER A 175 -2.06 30.62 -9.42
N ILE A 176 -0.91 29.97 -9.51
CA ILE A 176 0.18 30.14 -8.53
C ILE A 176 1.39 30.74 -9.24
N ASN A 177 1.92 31.83 -8.68
CA ASN A 177 3.18 32.43 -9.09
C ASN A 177 4.31 31.86 -8.23
N VAL A 178 5.52 31.80 -8.80
CA VAL A 178 6.71 31.33 -8.09
C VAL A 178 7.83 32.35 -8.27
N PHE A 179 8.48 32.72 -7.18
CA PHE A 179 9.53 33.75 -7.18
C PHE A 179 10.85 33.21 -6.63
N LEU A 180 11.97 33.51 -7.28
CA LEU A 180 13.31 33.31 -6.76
C LEU A 180 13.74 34.57 -6.03
N VAL A 181 13.71 34.55 -4.69
CA VAL A 181 13.91 35.75 -3.86
C VAL A 181 15.15 35.56 -2.98
N PRO A 182 16.08 36.53 -2.89
CA PRO A 182 17.18 36.51 -1.92
C PRO A 182 16.67 36.34 -0.48
N ILE A 183 17.36 35.53 0.33
CA ILE A 183 16.90 35.20 1.70
C ILE A 183 16.80 36.42 2.62
N ASN A 184 17.57 37.47 2.31
CA ASN A 184 17.67 38.73 3.05
C ASN A 184 16.87 39.86 2.39
N HIS A 185 15.94 39.54 1.48
CA HIS A 185 15.14 40.53 0.79
C HIS A 185 14.32 41.39 1.76
N LYS A 186 14.29 42.71 1.52
CA LYS A 186 13.53 43.64 2.36
C LYS A 186 12.04 43.25 2.38
N GLY A 187 11.48 43.13 3.57
CA GLY A 187 10.09 42.72 3.77
C GLY A 187 9.88 41.21 3.94
N LEU A 188 10.94 40.40 3.90
CA LEU A 188 10.93 38.98 4.26
C LEU A 188 11.49 38.78 5.68
N GLU A 189 10.70 38.17 6.56
CA GLU A 189 11.09 37.85 7.93
C GLU A 189 11.15 36.34 8.12
N ILE A 190 12.16 35.83 8.84
CA ILE A 190 12.37 34.38 9.05
C ILE A 190 12.10 34.02 10.51
N LYS A 191 11.25 33.02 10.73
CA LYS A 191 10.95 32.46 12.05
C LYS A 191 11.53 31.05 12.16
N SER A 192 12.31 30.79 13.20
CA SER A 192 12.89 29.46 13.45
C SER A 192 11.95 28.56 14.24
N PHE A 193 11.93 27.26 13.91
CA PHE A 193 11.28 26.20 14.67
C PHE A 193 12.27 25.06 14.93
N ASN A 194 11.91 24.15 15.83
CA ASN A 194 12.67 22.92 16.09
C ASN A 194 12.02 21.77 15.30
N ALA A 195 12.85 20.90 14.71
CA ALA A 195 12.43 19.64 14.08
C ALA A 195 12.91 18.45 14.94
N GLN A 196 12.28 17.29 14.77
CA GLN A 196 12.72 16.05 15.44
C GLN A 196 13.86 15.34 14.67
N GLY A 197 13.93 15.56 13.36
CA GLY A 197 14.98 15.03 12.49
C GLY A 197 15.29 15.97 11.34
N LEU A 198 16.18 15.53 10.45
CA LEU A 198 16.75 16.30 9.34
C LEU A 198 17.50 17.56 9.83
N LEU A 199 18.22 17.39 10.95
CA LEU A 199 18.83 18.46 11.75
C LEU A 199 20.00 19.20 11.09
N GLY A 200 20.54 18.70 9.97
CA GLY A 200 21.55 19.42 9.18
C GLY A 200 20.97 20.69 8.54
N ASN A 201 19.66 20.75 8.33
CA ASN A 201 18.97 21.91 7.82
C ASN A 201 18.16 22.62 8.89
N SER A 202 18.15 23.96 8.85
CA SER A 202 17.21 24.72 9.67
C SER A 202 15.78 24.48 9.23
N PHE A 203 14.85 24.61 10.17
CA PHE A 203 13.42 24.44 9.97
C PHE A 203 12.69 25.67 10.50
N GLY A 204 11.63 26.12 9.82
CA GLY A 204 11.03 27.41 10.16
C GLY A 204 9.84 27.82 9.32
N GLY A 205 9.55 29.11 9.35
CA GLY A 205 8.57 29.78 8.50
C GLY A 205 9.09 31.14 8.04
N VAL A 206 8.35 31.78 7.13
CA VAL A 206 8.60 33.16 6.73
C VAL A 206 7.31 33.96 6.73
N SER A 207 7.38 35.22 7.14
CA SER A 207 6.32 36.21 7.00
C SER A 207 6.77 37.30 6.02
N PHE A 208 5.84 37.78 5.20
CA PHE A 208 6.08 38.91 4.31
C PHE A 208 4.81 39.74 4.18
N LYS A 209 4.97 41.06 4.34
CA LYS A 209 3.88 42.02 4.26
C LYS A 209 4.30 43.18 3.39
N ASP A 210 3.46 43.50 2.40
CA ASP A 210 3.68 44.56 1.42
C ASP A 210 5.09 44.49 0.78
N MET A 211 5.57 43.26 0.56
CA MET A 211 6.92 42.97 0.09
C MET A 211 7.01 43.22 -1.43
N HIS A 212 7.70 44.27 -1.83
CA HIS A 212 7.91 44.63 -3.23
C HIS A 212 8.96 43.72 -3.90
N VAL A 213 8.54 42.90 -4.86
CA VAL A 213 9.37 41.92 -5.57
C VAL A 213 9.48 42.30 -7.05
N PRO A 214 10.69 42.54 -7.59
CA PRO A 214 10.91 42.80 -9.01
C PRO A 214 10.40 41.67 -9.91
N LYS A 215 9.89 42.02 -11.10
CA LYS A 215 9.39 41.05 -12.10
C LYS A 215 10.44 40.03 -12.55
N GLU A 216 11.72 40.40 -12.50
CA GLU A 216 12.87 39.54 -12.85
C GLU A 216 13.07 38.36 -11.89
N TYR A 217 12.45 38.39 -10.70
CA TYR A 217 12.46 37.27 -9.76
C TYR A 217 11.34 36.25 -10.06
N LEU A 218 10.40 36.52 -10.97
CA LEU A 218 9.39 35.56 -11.37
C LEU A 218 10.03 34.37 -12.12
N ILE A 219 9.71 33.15 -11.70
CA ILE A 219 10.19 31.91 -12.31
C ILE A 219 9.14 31.43 -13.33
N GLY A 220 9.50 31.41 -14.60
CA GLY A 220 8.55 31.10 -15.68
C GLY A 220 7.54 32.21 -15.89
N ASN A 221 6.33 31.86 -16.36
CA ASN A 221 5.24 32.81 -16.56
C ASN A 221 4.35 32.94 -15.32
N GLN A 222 3.57 34.03 -15.30
CA GLN A 222 2.51 34.23 -14.30
C GLN A 222 1.51 33.05 -14.37
N GLY A 223 1.37 32.31 -13.27
CA GLY A 223 0.51 31.14 -13.14
C GLY A 223 1.17 29.76 -13.34
N ASP A 224 2.43 29.67 -13.78
CA ASP A 224 3.12 28.39 -14.06
C ASP A 224 3.38 27.50 -12.83
N GLY A 225 3.14 28.00 -11.61
CA GLY A 225 3.61 27.39 -10.37
C GLY A 225 3.13 25.96 -10.10
N VAL A 226 1.92 25.59 -10.54
CA VAL A 226 1.44 24.21 -10.42
C VAL A 226 2.26 23.26 -11.30
N ALA A 227 2.62 23.67 -12.52
CA ALA A 227 3.44 22.88 -13.43
C ALA A 227 4.90 22.78 -12.93
N ILE A 228 5.46 23.88 -12.42
CA ILE A 228 6.80 23.93 -11.81
C ILE A 228 6.88 22.98 -10.60
N PHE A 229 5.88 23.05 -9.70
CA PHE A 229 5.76 22.16 -8.54
C PHE A 229 5.77 20.69 -8.97
N HIS A 230 4.89 20.30 -9.89
CA HIS A 230 4.75 18.91 -10.30
C HIS A 230 6.01 18.36 -10.99
N LYS A 231 6.70 19.15 -11.82
CA LYS A 231 7.96 18.75 -12.45
C LYS A 231 9.10 18.62 -11.44
N HIS A 232 9.27 19.60 -10.55
CA HIS A 232 10.30 19.53 -9.50
C HIS A 232 10.10 18.31 -8.59
N PHE A 233 8.90 18.15 -8.03
CA PHE A 233 8.62 17.09 -7.08
C PHE A 233 8.56 15.69 -7.70
N LEU A 234 8.34 15.56 -9.02
CA LEU A 234 8.47 14.26 -9.68
C LEU A 234 9.89 13.71 -9.56
N TYR A 235 10.90 14.53 -9.86
CA TYR A 235 12.30 14.13 -9.75
C TYR A 235 12.74 14.03 -8.28
N TRP A 236 12.44 15.06 -7.48
CA TRP A 236 12.91 15.15 -6.10
C TRP A 236 12.42 14.00 -5.19
N ARG A 237 11.17 13.53 -5.38
CA ARG A 237 10.63 12.38 -4.65
C ARG A 237 11.34 11.06 -4.98
N LEU A 238 11.79 10.87 -6.22
CA LEU A 238 12.58 9.70 -6.61
C LEU A 238 13.94 9.70 -5.90
N MET A 239 14.61 10.85 -5.87
CA MET A 239 15.90 11.01 -5.20
C MET A 239 15.79 10.78 -3.67
N GLN A 240 14.71 11.25 -3.05
CA GLN A 240 14.42 10.95 -1.64
C GLN A 240 14.19 9.47 -1.38
N SER A 241 13.54 8.75 -2.31
CA SER A 241 13.32 7.30 -2.19
C SER A 241 14.65 6.53 -2.21
N ALA A 242 15.58 6.91 -3.10
CA ALA A 242 16.92 6.35 -3.15
C ALA A 242 17.70 6.56 -1.83
N ALA A 243 17.71 7.80 -1.32
CA ALA A 243 18.39 8.09 -0.05
C ALA A 243 17.76 7.37 1.14
N ALA A 244 16.43 7.23 1.19
CA ALA A 244 15.74 6.47 2.22
C ALA A 244 16.15 4.98 2.20
N ILE A 245 16.21 4.36 1.00
CA ILE A 245 16.69 2.98 0.84
C ILE A 245 18.11 2.82 1.41
N GLY A 246 19.01 3.76 1.10
CA GLY A 246 20.38 3.77 1.64
C GLY A 246 20.42 3.86 3.17
N THR A 247 19.58 4.73 3.75
CA THR A 247 19.44 4.85 5.20
C THR A 247 18.97 3.55 5.85
N GLY A 248 17.99 2.87 5.25
CA GLY A 248 17.48 1.58 5.70
C GLY A 248 18.50 0.45 5.56
N LYS A 249 19.22 0.37 4.43
CA LYS A 249 20.27 -0.64 4.20
C LYS A 249 21.37 -0.54 5.29
N CYS A 250 21.85 0.67 5.56
CA CYS A 250 22.84 0.89 6.63
C CYS A 250 22.33 0.50 8.03
N ALA A 251 21.04 0.71 8.33
CA ALA A 251 20.46 0.26 9.59
C ALA A 251 20.45 -1.27 9.72
N LEU A 252 20.10 -2.00 8.64
CA LEU A 252 20.16 -3.46 8.62
C LEU A 252 21.61 -3.98 8.71
N ASP A 253 22.59 -3.30 8.10
CA ASP A 253 24.00 -3.65 8.25
C ASP A 253 24.46 -3.54 9.72
N GLN A 254 24.03 -2.48 10.42
CA GLN A 254 24.25 -2.32 11.87
C GLN A 254 23.56 -3.46 12.65
N ALA A 255 22.29 -3.77 12.35
CA ALA A 255 21.54 -4.83 13.03
C ALA A 255 22.14 -6.22 12.82
N ALA A 256 22.59 -6.55 11.60
CA ALA A 256 23.26 -7.81 11.30
C ALA A 256 24.60 -7.92 12.06
N SER A 257 25.40 -6.84 12.10
CA SER A 257 26.61 -6.78 12.91
C SER A 257 26.33 -6.99 14.41
N ARG A 258 25.27 -6.35 14.94
CA ARG A 258 24.80 -6.55 16.31
C ARG A 258 24.35 -7.98 16.58
N MET A 259 23.64 -8.60 15.64
CA MET A 259 23.18 -9.99 15.75
C MET A 259 24.34 -10.99 15.83
N LEU A 260 25.42 -10.75 15.08
CA LEU A 260 26.61 -11.58 15.06
C LEU A 260 27.51 -11.38 16.28
N SER A 261 27.56 -10.16 16.84
CA SER A 261 28.51 -9.78 17.91
C SER A 261 27.94 -9.79 19.31
N ARG A 262 26.62 -9.68 19.50
CA ARG A 262 26.01 -9.62 20.84
C ARG A 262 25.65 -11.01 21.36
N ASP A 263 26.29 -11.39 22.45
CA ASP A 263 25.89 -12.56 23.22
C ASP A 263 24.70 -12.30 24.17
N ALA A 264 23.78 -13.26 24.21
CA ALA A 264 22.76 -13.43 25.25
C ALA A 264 22.33 -14.91 25.32
N PHE A 265 21.89 -15.38 26.49
CA PHE A 265 21.42 -16.76 26.72
C PHE A 265 22.41 -17.86 26.27
N GLY A 266 23.72 -17.60 26.34
CA GLY A 266 24.78 -18.57 25.99
C GLY A 266 25.30 -18.55 24.54
N GLY A 267 25.15 -17.43 23.81
CA GLY A 267 25.80 -17.24 22.51
C GLY A 267 25.21 -16.06 21.71
N PRO A 268 25.58 -15.90 20.42
CA PRO A 268 25.16 -14.75 19.61
C PRO A 268 23.64 -14.70 19.39
N ILE A 269 23.01 -13.54 19.57
CA ILE A 269 21.56 -13.39 19.39
C ILE A 269 21.09 -13.70 17.96
N GLY A 270 21.99 -13.58 16.96
CA GLY A 270 21.73 -13.96 15.58
C GLY A 270 21.35 -15.42 15.36
N ARG A 271 21.53 -16.31 16.36
CA ARG A 271 21.01 -17.70 16.30
C ARG A 271 19.48 -17.79 16.46
N PHE A 272 18.81 -16.73 16.90
CA PHE A 272 17.36 -16.72 17.07
C PHE A 272 16.66 -16.55 15.72
N THR A 273 15.88 -17.55 15.31
CA THR A 273 15.26 -17.63 13.98
C THR A 273 14.28 -16.49 13.70
N HIS A 274 13.55 -15.99 14.70
CA HIS A 274 12.64 -14.85 14.53
C HIS A 274 13.41 -13.58 14.09
N LEU A 275 14.58 -13.32 14.65
CA LEU A 275 15.43 -12.18 14.23
C LEU A 275 15.97 -12.36 12.81
N GLN A 276 16.28 -13.59 12.39
CA GLN A 276 16.69 -13.89 11.01
C GLN A 276 15.54 -13.68 10.01
N GLN A 277 14.31 -14.06 10.39
CA GLN A 277 13.11 -13.90 9.57
C GLN A 277 12.79 -12.42 9.33
N ASP A 278 12.84 -11.60 10.38
CA ASP A 278 12.64 -10.15 10.25
C ASP A 278 13.74 -9.50 9.40
N LEU A 279 15.02 -9.82 9.65
CA LEU A 279 16.14 -9.32 8.86
C LEU A 279 15.95 -9.63 7.36
N ALA A 280 15.55 -10.85 7.04
CA ALA A 280 15.24 -11.26 5.66
C ALA A 280 14.05 -10.47 5.09
N GLN A 281 12.99 -10.25 5.88
CA GLN A 281 11.81 -9.50 5.44
C GLN A 281 12.14 -8.01 5.16
N HIS A 282 12.88 -7.34 6.04
CA HIS A 282 13.30 -5.95 5.84
C HIS A 282 14.28 -5.83 4.67
N THR A 283 15.19 -6.78 4.50
CA THR A 283 16.10 -6.86 3.34
C THR A 283 15.31 -6.97 2.04
N ALA A 284 14.33 -7.87 1.97
CA ALA A 284 13.48 -8.05 0.80
C ALA A 284 12.67 -6.78 0.47
N LYS A 285 12.09 -6.10 1.47
CA LYS A 285 11.39 -4.81 1.31
C LYS A 285 12.30 -3.74 0.69
N LEU A 286 13.51 -3.55 1.21
CA LEU A 286 14.46 -2.58 0.67
C LEU A 286 14.94 -2.93 -0.74
N TYR A 287 15.09 -4.22 -1.05
CA TYR A 287 15.43 -4.68 -2.40
C TYR A 287 14.29 -4.40 -3.40
N MET A 288 13.04 -4.68 -3.03
CA MET A 288 11.86 -4.31 -3.83
C MET A 288 11.77 -2.80 -4.07
N GLY A 289 12.08 -1.99 -3.06
CA GLY A 289 12.19 -0.53 -3.21
C GLY A 289 13.30 -0.11 -4.17
N SER A 290 14.47 -0.77 -4.11
CA SER A 290 15.62 -0.51 -5.00
C SER A 290 15.23 -0.72 -6.47
N LEU A 291 14.64 -1.88 -6.79
CA LEU A 291 14.18 -2.22 -8.14
C LEU A 291 13.12 -1.24 -8.67
N LEU A 292 12.22 -0.74 -7.81
CA LEU A 292 11.23 0.26 -8.19
C LEU A 292 11.88 1.61 -8.52
N VAL A 293 12.83 2.06 -7.69
CA VAL A 293 13.57 3.32 -7.91
C VAL A 293 14.45 3.24 -9.16
N GLU A 294 15.17 2.13 -9.36
CA GLU A 294 15.94 1.84 -10.57
C GLU A 294 15.07 1.86 -11.82
N LYS A 295 13.93 1.15 -11.82
CA LYS A 295 12.99 1.15 -12.95
C LYS A 295 12.54 2.56 -13.33
N ILE A 296 12.21 3.41 -12.35
CA ILE A 296 11.76 4.77 -12.61
C ILE A 296 12.92 5.64 -13.13
N ALA A 297 14.14 5.44 -12.62
CA ALA A 297 15.33 6.12 -13.11
C ALA A 297 15.65 5.73 -14.58
N THR A 298 15.57 4.45 -14.92
CA THR A 298 15.67 3.98 -16.32
C THR A 298 14.63 4.66 -17.21
N MET A 299 13.37 4.78 -16.77
CA MET A 299 12.33 5.47 -17.53
C MET A 299 12.66 6.97 -17.76
N PHE A 300 13.31 7.65 -16.81
CA PHE A 300 13.80 9.01 -17.05
C PHE A 300 14.91 9.03 -18.11
N ASP A 301 15.88 8.13 -18.03
CA ASP A 301 17.04 8.06 -18.94
C ASP A 301 16.67 7.61 -20.36
N GLU A 302 15.60 6.83 -20.50
CA GLU A 302 14.99 6.44 -21.78
C GLU A 302 14.06 7.53 -22.37
N GLY A 303 13.86 8.65 -21.66
CA GLY A 303 13.03 9.76 -22.12
C GLY A 303 11.52 9.51 -22.07
N ALA A 304 11.05 8.61 -21.19
CA ALA A 304 9.62 8.35 -21.00
C ALA A 304 8.87 9.63 -20.60
N SER A 305 7.60 9.76 -20.98
CA SER A 305 6.87 11.00 -20.76
C SER A 305 6.62 11.26 -19.28
N PHE A 306 6.49 12.55 -18.93
CA PHE A 306 6.10 12.99 -17.57
C PHE A 306 4.86 12.22 -17.05
N LYS A 307 3.88 11.93 -17.93
CA LYS A 307 2.65 11.21 -17.59
C LYS A 307 2.89 9.74 -17.24
N GLU A 308 3.89 9.09 -17.83
CA GLU A 308 4.23 7.69 -17.56
C GLU A 308 5.01 7.55 -16.25
N ILE A 309 6.03 8.39 -16.06
CA ILE A 309 6.86 8.42 -14.86
C ILE A 309 6.02 8.80 -13.62
N SER A 310 5.09 9.76 -13.76
CA SER A 310 4.21 10.23 -12.67
C SER A 310 3.32 9.16 -12.06
N LYS A 311 3.11 8.02 -12.73
CA LYS A 311 2.35 6.90 -12.16
C LYS A 311 3.09 6.22 -11.02
N TYR A 312 4.41 6.07 -11.16
CA TYR A 312 5.22 5.20 -10.32
C TYR A 312 5.96 5.95 -9.20
N VAL A 313 6.33 7.22 -9.41
CA VAL A 313 7.01 8.03 -8.38
C VAL A 313 6.24 8.10 -7.04
N PRO A 314 4.90 8.25 -6.98
CA PRO A 314 4.17 8.20 -5.73
C PRO A 314 4.32 6.86 -4.98
N MET A 315 4.40 5.73 -5.71
CA MET A 315 4.67 4.41 -5.11
C MET A 315 6.07 4.38 -4.48
N ALA A 316 7.09 4.82 -5.22
CA ALA A 316 8.46 4.87 -4.71
C ALA A 316 8.57 5.75 -3.47
N LYS A 317 8.00 6.97 -3.50
CA LYS A 317 7.99 7.90 -2.37
C LYS A 317 7.32 7.28 -1.14
N ALA A 318 6.13 6.72 -1.29
CA ALA A 318 5.42 6.09 -0.18
C ALA A 318 6.19 4.90 0.37
N GLU A 319 6.39 3.86 -0.44
CA GLU A 319 6.79 2.55 0.07
C GLU A 319 8.28 2.49 0.43
N CYS A 320 9.17 3.16 -0.29
CA CYS A 320 10.61 3.14 0.04
C CYS A 320 10.90 3.80 1.39
N ILE A 321 10.13 4.84 1.75
CA ILE A 321 10.24 5.51 3.06
C ILE A 321 9.64 4.65 4.17
N GLU A 322 8.48 4.00 3.96
CA GLU A 322 7.91 3.07 4.97
C GLU A 322 8.82 1.83 5.16
N PHE A 323 9.42 1.30 4.08
CA PHE A 323 10.38 0.19 4.14
C PHE A 323 11.62 0.57 4.94
N ALA A 324 12.25 1.70 4.61
CA ALA A 324 13.40 2.23 5.34
C ALA A 324 13.09 2.54 6.82
N LEU A 325 11.92 3.14 7.09
CA LEU A 325 11.48 3.46 8.43
C LEU A 325 11.32 2.18 9.26
N SER A 326 10.62 1.17 8.72
CA SER A 326 10.45 -0.12 9.39
C SER A 326 11.78 -0.84 9.64
N ALA A 327 12.73 -0.75 8.71
CA ALA A 327 14.07 -1.33 8.86
C ALA A 327 14.88 -0.62 9.95
N CYS A 328 14.81 0.72 10.04
CA CYS A 328 15.51 1.49 11.07
C CYS A 328 14.91 1.27 12.47
N ASP A 329 13.58 1.23 12.57
CA ASP A 329 12.84 1.02 13.82
C ASP A 329 13.10 -0.38 14.40
N TRP A 330 12.99 -1.43 13.57
CA TRP A 330 13.40 -2.78 13.95
C TRP A 330 14.89 -2.86 14.31
N SER A 331 15.78 -2.26 13.52
CA SER A 331 17.22 -2.24 13.84
C SER A 331 17.53 -1.60 15.18
N MET A 332 16.79 -0.55 15.56
CA MET A 332 16.87 0.09 16.87
C MET A 332 16.48 -0.88 18.00
N GLU A 333 15.39 -1.64 17.83
CA GLU A 333 14.95 -2.66 18.77
C GLU A 333 16.00 -3.77 18.96
N ILE A 334 16.63 -4.26 17.88
CA ILE A 334 17.72 -5.27 17.92
C ILE A 334 18.94 -4.81 18.74
N HIS A 335 19.19 -3.51 18.80
CA HIS A 335 20.25 -2.95 19.65
C HIS A 335 19.83 -2.81 21.12
N GLY A 336 18.53 -2.81 21.41
CA GLY A 336 17.97 -2.61 22.76
C GLY A 336 18.27 -1.19 23.26
N ALA A 337 18.72 -1.08 24.52
CA ALA A 337 19.07 0.23 25.10
C ALA A 337 20.15 0.99 24.32
N ASP A 338 21.07 0.28 23.64
CA ASP A 338 22.10 0.90 22.78
C ASP A 338 21.46 1.57 21.54
N GLY A 339 20.34 1.02 21.04
CA GLY A 339 19.58 1.56 19.91
C GLY A 339 18.85 2.86 20.25
N TYR A 340 18.31 2.93 21.46
CA TYR A 340 17.62 4.12 21.97
C TYR A 340 18.59 5.25 22.38
N SER A 341 19.88 4.93 22.55
CA SER A 341 20.91 5.89 22.98
C SER A 341 21.69 6.49 21.82
N THR A 342 21.61 7.82 21.69
CA THR A 342 22.40 8.62 20.75
C THR A 342 23.91 8.59 21.01
N SER A 343 24.37 8.00 22.12
CA SER A 343 25.79 7.79 22.42
C SER A 343 26.38 6.53 21.79
N PHE A 344 25.55 5.58 21.33
CA PHE A 344 26.01 4.29 20.82
C PHE A 344 25.58 4.01 19.37
N THR A 345 24.41 4.49 18.95
CA THR A 345 23.92 4.32 17.57
C THR A 345 23.25 5.60 17.06
N ASP A 346 23.11 5.71 15.73
CA ASP A 346 22.36 6.78 15.08
C ASP A 346 20.93 6.34 14.67
N LEU A 347 20.51 5.13 15.07
CA LEU A 347 19.28 4.47 14.61
C LEU A 347 18.02 5.27 14.98
N GLY A 348 17.90 5.73 16.23
CA GLY A 348 16.79 6.60 16.63
C GLY A 348 16.75 7.93 15.86
N GLN A 349 17.91 8.47 15.47
CA GLN A 349 17.96 9.67 14.62
C GLN A 349 17.56 9.36 13.17
N ARG A 350 17.95 8.20 12.62
CA ARG A 350 17.50 7.74 11.30
C ARG A 350 15.98 7.56 11.23
N VAL A 351 15.37 7.03 12.29
CA VAL A 351 13.90 6.96 12.43
C VAL A 351 13.29 8.36 12.38
N ASN A 352 13.77 9.31 13.20
CA ASN A 352 13.27 10.69 13.20
C ASN A 352 13.45 11.41 11.85
N ASP A 353 14.58 11.20 11.19
CA ASP A 353 14.89 11.75 9.87
C ASP A 353 13.91 11.21 8.81
N LEU A 354 13.62 9.91 8.83
CA LEU A 354 12.66 9.25 7.94
C LEU A 354 11.20 9.64 8.22
N GLN A 355 10.80 9.86 9.48
CA GLN A 355 9.49 10.45 9.80
C GLN A 355 9.33 11.83 9.16
N GLY A 356 10.40 12.62 9.09
CA GLY A 356 10.44 13.87 8.32
C GLY A 356 10.04 13.66 6.86
N LEU A 357 10.63 12.68 6.17
CA LEU A 357 10.28 12.37 4.77
C LEU A 357 8.93 11.67 4.61
N ARG A 358 8.43 10.96 5.62
CA ARG A 358 7.09 10.38 5.63
C ARG A 358 6.00 11.45 5.50
N ILE A 359 6.26 12.63 6.05
CA ILE A 359 5.34 13.77 6.09
C ILE A 359 5.62 14.77 4.96
N ALA A 360 6.89 15.17 4.79
CA ALA A 360 7.30 16.19 3.84
C ALA A 360 7.04 15.81 2.38
N ASP A 361 7.01 16.80 1.49
CA ASP A 361 6.90 16.64 0.04
C ASP A 361 5.70 15.79 -0.43
N GLY A 362 4.64 15.76 0.38
CA GLY A 362 3.42 14.98 0.19
C GLY A 362 3.44 13.67 0.98
N THR A 363 2.58 13.56 1.99
CA THR A 363 2.61 12.43 2.96
C THR A 363 2.45 11.06 2.29
N THR A 364 2.89 9.98 2.95
CA THR A 364 2.63 8.59 2.49
C THR A 364 1.17 8.38 2.07
N SER A 365 0.22 8.88 2.86
CA SER A 365 -1.21 8.80 2.56
C SER A 365 -1.59 9.53 1.27
N VAL A 366 -1.09 10.75 1.05
CA VAL A 366 -1.35 11.52 -0.18
C VAL A 366 -0.75 10.82 -1.40
N MET A 367 0.44 10.23 -1.28
CA MET A 367 1.05 9.45 -2.36
C MET A 367 0.25 8.18 -2.67
N ARG A 368 -0.18 7.42 -1.66
CA ARG A 368 -1.06 6.26 -1.85
C ARG A 368 -2.40 6.65 -2.47
N SER A 369 -2.98 7.80 -2.10
CA SER A 369 -4.16 8.34 -2.79
C SER A 369 -3.88 8.67 -4.25
N GLN A 370 -2.71 9.22 -4.60
CA GLN A 370 -2.31 9.43 -6.00
C GLN A 370 -2.19 8.12 -6.77
N VAL A 371 -1.65 7.05 -6.16
CA VAL A 371 -1.61 5.71 -6.76
C VAL A 371 -3.02 5.21 -7.08
N VAL A 372 -3.95 5.30 -6.12
CA VAL A 372 -5.36 4.87 -6.30
C VAL A 372 -6.02 5.62 -7.46
N ARG A 373 -5.87 6.95 -7.51
CA ARG A 373 -6.40 7.80 -8.60
C ARG A 373 -5.81 7.46 -9.97
N THR A 374 -4.56 7.00 -10.02
CA THR A 374 -3.81 6.82 -11.27
C THR A 374 -4.02 5.44 -11.89
N PHE A 375 -4.15 4.40 -11.06
CA PHE A 375 -4.26 3.00 -11.52
C PHE A 375 -5.68 2.46 -11.51
N TYR A 376 -6.60 3.08 -10.74
CA TYR A 376 -7.98 2.62 -10.63
C TYR A 376 -8.94 3.71 -11.11
N ASP A 377 -9.22 4.72 -10.29
CA ASP A 377 -10.26 5.71 -10.62
C ASP A 377 -10.10 7.03 -9.84
N ASP A 378 -10.25 8.16 -10.53
CA ASP A 378 -10.23 9.49 -9.91
C ASP A 378 -11.50 9.77 -9.07
N ARG A 379 -12.58 9.00 -9.26
CA ARG A 379 -13.82 9.09 -8.47
C ARG A 379 -13.57 8.87 -6.98
N PHE A 380 -12.60 8.01 -6.60
CA PHE A 380 -12.15 7.84 -5.21
C PHE A 380 -11.67 9.15 -4.55
N TRP A 381 -11.07 10.06 -5.33
CA TRP A 381 -10.65 11.36 -4.84
C TRP A 381 -11.77 12.39 -4.87
N LYS A 382 -12.56 12.43 -5.94
CA LYS A 382 -13.70 13.35 -6.06
C LYS A 382 -14.66 13.22 -4.87
N TRP A 383 -14.98 12.00 -4.44
CA TRP A 383 -15.76 11.74 -3.24
C TRP A 383 -15.16 12.30 -1.95
N ALA A 384 -13.83 12.39 -1.84
CA ALA A 384 -13.16 12.88 -0.65
C ALA A 384 -13.10 14.42 -0.56
N VAL A 385 -13.24 15.12 -1.69
CA VAL A 385 -13.11 16.60 -1.75
C VAL A 385 -14.41 17.34 -2.06
N ASP A 386 -15.43 16.67 -2.63
CA ASP A 386 -16.68 17.32 -3.01
C ASP A 386 -17.58 17.61 -1.78
N LYS A 387 -17.57 18.87 -1.35
CA LYS A 387 -18.40 19.40 -0.26
C LYS A 387 -19.88 19.56 -0.65
N SER A 388 -20.23 19.42 -1.93
CA SER A 388 -21.61 19.56 -2.42
C SER A 388 -22.44 18.29 -2.32
N ASN A 389 -21.85 17.16 -1.90
CA ASN A 389 -22.51 15.86 -1.64
C ASN A 389 -23.48 15.84 -0.43
N LYS A 390 -24.22 16.94 -0.21
CA LYS A 390 -25.51 16.91 0.50
C LYS A 390 -26.55 16.33 -0.46
N LYS A 391 -26.71 14.99 -0.46
CA LYS A 391 -27.78 14.23 -1.13
C LYS A 391 -28.25 14.84 -2.47
N GLN A 392 -27.61 14.50 -3.58
CA GLN A 392 -28.28 14.62 -4.87
C GLN A 392 -29.36 13.53 -4.96
N GLU A 393 -30.61 13.91 -4.72
CA GLU A 393 -31.77 13.14 -5.18
C GLU A 393 -31.78 13.21 -6.71
N GLY A 394 -31.69 12.04 -7.36
CA GLY A 394 -31.60 11.95 -8.83
C GLY A 394 -30.18 12.09 -9.39
N HIS A 395 -29.25 11.22 -8.97
CA HIS A 395 -28.12 10.91 -9.84
C HIS A 395 -28.62 10.13 -11.07
N PRO A 396 -28.12 10.40 -12.29
CA PRO A 396 -28.27 9.47 -13.41
C PRO A 396 -27.54 8.16 -13.09
N ASP A 397 -27.89 7.06 -13.78
CA ASP A 397 -27.29 5.72 -13.62
C ASP A 397 -25.78 5.67 -13.96
N ILE A 398 -24.98 6.24 -13.07
CA ILE A 398 -23.53 6.20 -13.08
C ILE A 398 -23.12 5.30 -11.92
N ALA A 399 -22.89 4.03 -12.24
CA ALA A 399 -22.48 2.99 -11.30
C ALA A 399 -21.30 3.47 -10.43
N LEU A 400 -21.62 3.79 -9.16
CA LEU A 400 -20.69 4.32 -8.17
C LEU A 400 -20.83 3.56 -6.85
N ARG A 401 -19.92 2.61 -6.65
CA ARG A 401 -19.80 1.73 -5.49
C ARG A 401 -19.44 2.52 -4.21
N SER A 402 -20.40 2.77 -3.31
CA SER A 402 -20.10 3.37 -1.98
C SER A 402 -21.21 3.10 -0.96
N ILE A 403 -21.03 2.96 0.37
CA ILE A 403 -19.94 2.64 1.35
C ILE A 403 -20.58 2.94 2.74
N PRO A 404 -20.31 2.27 3.89
CA PRO A 404 -19.09 1.59 4.38
C PRO A 404 -19.41 0.13 4.89
N ASN A 405 -18.73 -0.58 5.84
CA ASN A 405 -17.57 -0.28 6.70
C ASN A 405 -16.76 -1.54 7.11
N LYS A 406 -15.44 -1.33 7.31
CA LYS A 406 -14.39 -2.20 7.89
C LYS A 406 -13.88 -3.42 7.09
N ASN A 407 -12.56 -3.34 6.88
CA ASN A 407 -11.59 -4.37 6.48
C ASN A 407 -11.53 -4.75 5.00
N ASN A 408 -10.31 -5.12 4.61
CA ASN A 408 -9.76 -5.28 3.26
C ASN A 408 -10.50 -6.33 2.41
N ASN A 409 -10.22 -6.32 1.08
CA ASN A 409 -10.05 -7.49 0.18
C ASN A 409 -10.45 -7.23 -1.30
N LEU A 410 -10.02 -6.11 -1.90
CA LEU A 410 -10.34 -5.82 -3.32
C LEU A 410 -9.38 -6.46 -4.34
N ALA A 411 -8.16 -6.87 -3.95
CA ALA A 411 -7.28 -7.67 -4.82
C ALA A 411 -7.69 -9.15 -4.88
N PHE A 412 -8.59 -9.59 -4.01
CA PHE A 412 -9.03 -10.97 -3.88
C PHE A 412 -10.11 -11.34 -4.91
N ILE A 413 -10.98 -10.38 -5.29
CA ILE A 413 -12.14 -10.62 -6.16
C ILE A 413 -11.74 -11.16 -7.55
N ASP A 414 -10.66 -10.65 -8.13
CA ASP A 414 -10.23 -11.06 -9.47
C ASP A 414 -9.66 -12.50 -9.48
N ASN A 415 -8.98 -12.93 -8.39
CA ASN A 415 -8.56 -14.32 -8.19
C ASN A 415 -9.75 -15.24 -7.79
N TYR A 416 -10.79 -14.68 -7.18
CA TYR A 416 -11.99 -15.40 -6.75
C TYR A 416 -12.87 -15.80 -7.93
N LEU A 417 -13.01 -14.91 -8.92
CA LEU A 417 -13.71 -15.20 -10.17
C LEU A 417 -13.02 -16.34 -10.95
N ALA A 418 -11.70 -16.47 -10.87
CA ALA A 418 -10.96 -17.60 -11.45
C ALA A 418 -11.18 -18.95 -10.73
N LEU A 419 -11.86 -18.96 -9.57
CA LEU A 419 -12.26 -20.16 -8.83
C LEU A 419 -13.76 -20.47 -8.96
N VAL A 420 -14.52 -19.69 -9.73
CA VAL A 420 -15.90 -19.98 -10.09
C VAL A 420 -15.90 -20.74 -11.41
N ASP A 421 -16.41 -21.97 -11.42
CA ASP A 421 -16.68 -22.67 -12.68
C ASP A 421 -17.95 -22.08 -13.31
N ASP A 422 -17.75 -21.23 -14.32
CA ASP A 422 -18.80 -20.57 -15.10
C ASP A 422 -19.81 -21.55 -15.72
N LYS A 423 -19.51 -22.86 -15.79
CA LYS A 423 -20.40 -23.88 -16.37
C LYS A 423 -21.26 -24.62 -15.34
N ALA A 424 -20.90 -24.61 -14.06
CA ALA A 424 -21.50 -25.50 -13.05
C ALA A 424 -22.62 -24.87 -12.20
N GLY A 425 -22.76 -23.54 -12.19
CA GLY A 425 -23.96 -22.87 -11.67
C GLY A 425 -24.12 -22.84 -10.14
N GLY A 426 -23.03 -22.93 -9.37
CA GLY A 426 -23.08 -22.76 -7.92
C GLY A 426 -21.75 -22.37 -7.27
N PRO A 427 -21.75 -22.03 -5.96
CA PRO A 427 -20.54 -21.74 -5.17
C PRO A 427 -19.44 -22.79 -5.35
N CYS A 428 -18.18 -22.33 -5.45
CA CYS A 428 -17.05 -23.20 -5.13
C CYS A 428 -16.86 -23.28 -3.61
N VAL A 429 -16.40 -24.44 -3.12
CA VAL A 429 -16.31 -24.72 -1.68
C VAL A 429 -15.46 -23.70 -0.89
N PRO A 430 -14.33 -23.17 -1.40
CA PRO A 430 -13.64 -22.03 -0.80
C PRO A 430 -14.54 -20.85 -0.43
N VAL A 431 -15.49 -20.45 -1.29
CA VAL A 431 -16.42 -19.33 -1.03
C VAL A 431 -17.31 -19.60 0.19
N LEU A 432 -17.90 -20.80 0.20
CA LEU A 432 -18.76 -21.25 1.28
C LEU A 432 -18.03 -21.21 2.62
N LEU A 433 -16.79 -21.70 2.67
CA LEU A 433 -15.98 -21.78 3.90
C LEU A 433 -15.64 -20.39 4.45
N VAL A 434 -15.21 -19.44 3.59
CA VAL A 434 -14.98 -18.04 3.96
C VAL A 434 -16.25 -17.43 4.58
N ASN A 435 -17.36 -17.49 3.85
CA ASN A 435 -18.62 -16.89 4.26
C ASN A 435 -19.14 -17.50 5.57
N THR A 436 -19.01 -18.82 5.73
CA THR A 436 -19.48 -19.51 6.93
C THR A 436 -18.69 -19.10 8.17
N ILE A 437 -17.36 -18.97 8.08
CA ILE A 437 -16.53 -18.52 9.22
C ILE A 437 -16.82 -17.07 9.58
N GLN A 438 -17.08 -16.22 8.58
CA GLN A 438 -17.51 -14.84 8.80
C GLN A 438 -18.85 -14.77 9.57
N VAL A 439 -19.79 -15.68 9.27
CA VAL A 439 -21.04 -15.81 10.02
C VAL A 439 -20.79 -16.27 11.46
N ILE A 440 -19.90 -17.24 11.71
CA ILE A 440 -19.54 -17.65 13.09
C ILE A 440 -18.94 -16.48 13.88
N LEU A 441 -17.99 -15.74 13.30
CA LEU A 441 -17.39 -14.56 13.95
C LEU A 441 -18.47 -13.54 14.36
N ASN A 442 -19.42 -13.28 13.47
CA ASN A 442 -20.54 -12.36 13.74
C ASN A 442 -21.49 -12.91 14.83
N MET A 443 -21.83 -14.21 14.79
CA MET A 443 -22.66 -14.87 15.82
C MET A 443 -22.08 -14.72 17.23
N PHE A 444 -20.76 -14.78 17.37
CA PHE A 444 -20.05 -14.59 18.64
C PHE A 444 -19.54 -13.16 18.87
N LYS A 445 -19.95 -12.19 18.04
CA LYS A 445 -19.54 -10.77 18.09
C LYS A 445 -18.02 -10.55 18.13
N ARG A 446 -17.25 -11.47 17.54
CA ARG A 446 -15.79 -11.36 17.41
C ARG A 446 -15.44 -10.40 16.25
N PRO A 447 -14.29 -9.71 16.30
CA PRO A 447 -13.83 -8.89 15.18
C PRO A 447 -13.63 -9.76 13.93
N LEU A 448 -13.96 -9.21 12.77
CA LEU A 448 -13.78 -9.89 11.48
C LEU A 448 -12.28 -10.00 11.18
N ILE A 449 -11.80 -11.23 10.98
CA ILE A 449 -10.39 -11.55 10.74
C ILE A 449 -10.17 -11.69 9.23
N ASN A 450 -9.03 -11.22 8.73
CA ASN A 450 -8.57 -11.44 7.34
C ASN A 450 -8.13 -12.91 7.15
N ILE A 451 -9.11 -13.81 7.11
CA ILE A 451 -8.93 -15.26 6.96
C ILE A 451 -8.59 -15.67 5.52
N ASP A 452 -8.86 -14.79 4.55
CA ASP A 452 -8.53 -14.90 3.13
C ASP A 452 -7.11 -15.39 2.87
N LYS A 453 -6.10 -14.72 3.44
CA LYS A 453 -4.69 -15.02 3.19
C LYS A 453 -4.25 -16.40 3.67
N ALA A 454 -4.80 -16.85 4.79
CA ALA A 454 -4.43 -18.14 5.40
C ALA A 454 -5.27 -19.30 4.83
N LEU A 455 -6.41 -18.99 4.21
CA LEU A 455 -7.15 -19.89 3.32
C LEU A 455 -6.46 -20.03 1.96
N GLU A 456 -5.95 -18.94 1.39
CA GLU A 456 -5.17 -18.94 0.14
C GLU A 456 -3.95 -19.88 0.24
N GLU A 457 -3.15 -19.80 1.31
CA GLU A 457 -2.06 -20.75 1.61
C GLU A 457 -2.54 -22.21 1.78
N THR A 458 -3.75 -22.42 2.30
CA THR A 458 -4.34 -23.77 2.45
C THR A 458 -4.84 -24.32 1.12
N PHE A 459 -5.39 -23.47 0.26
CA PHE A 459 -6.05 -23.86 -0.99
C PHE A 459 -5.11 -23.95 -2.20
N GLN A 460 -4.03 -23.17 -2.25
CA GLN A 460 -3.00 -23.27 -3.30
C GLN A 460 -2.32 -24.67 -3.34
N ASN A 461 -2.42 -25.44 -2.26
CA ASN A 461 -1.78 -26.75 -2.12
C ASN A 461 -2.70 -27.96 -2.41
N ILE A 462 -3.99 -27.75 -2.72
CA ILE A 462 -4.95 -28.86 -2.92
C ILE A 462 -5.79 -28.63 -4.20
N THR A 463 -5.24 -29.08 -5.34
CA THR A 463 -5.79 -28.86 -6.70
C THR A 463 -7.13 -29.53 -6.99
N GLU A 464 -7.63 -30.42 -6.15
CA GLU A 464 -8.98 -31.00 -6.30
C GLU A 464 -10.08 -30.07 -5.74
N LEU A 465 -9.74 -29.11 -4.87
CA LEU A 465 -10.71 -28.15 -4.31
C LEU A 465 -11.29 -27.21 -5.37
N SER A 466 -10.48 -26.83 -6.37
CA SER A 466 -10.91 -25.95 -7.47
C SER A 466 -11.79 -26.67 -8.51
N LYS A 467 -11.97 -27.99 -8.41
CA LYS A 467 -12.81 -28.79 -9.32
C LYS A 467 -14.19 -29.14 -8.74
N GLY A 468 -14.49 -28.72 -7.51
CA GLY A 468 -15.79 -28.98 -6.86
C GLY A 468 -16.06 -30.45 -6.50
N ARG A 469 -15.06 -31.34 -6.58
CA ARG A 469 -15.22 -32.81 -6.45
C ARG A 469 -15.16 -33.36 -5.02
N LEU A 470 -15.32 -32.50 -4.02
CA LEU A 470 -15.19 -32.91 -2.62
C LEU A 470 -16.33 -33.81 -2.17
N SER A 471 -15.99 -34.86 -1.42
CA SER A 471 -16.92 -35.61 -0.61
C SER A 471 -17.44 -34.77 0.56
N ASN A 472 -18.60 -35.18 1.10
CA ASN A 472 -19.17 -34.55 2.29
C ASN A 472 -18.22 -34.64 3.50
N LEU A 473 -17.41 -35.70 3.59
CA LEU A 473 -16.44 -35.89 4.67
C LEU A 473 -15.31 -34.86 4.61
N GLU A 474 -14.75 -34.61 3.42
CA GLU A 474 -13.68 -33.63 3.24
C GLU A 474 -14.16 -32.21 3.53
N VAL A 475 -15.39 -31.86 3.14
CA VAL A 475 -15.99 -30.55 3.50
C VAL A 475 -16.11 -30.39 5.02
N ILE A 476 -16.51 -31.44 5.74
CA ILE A 476 -16.56 -31.42 7.23
C ILE A 476 -15.16 -31.28 7.80
N GLN A 477 -14.18 -32.07 7.33
CA GLN A 477 -12.80 -32.06 7.84
C GLN A 477 -12.11 -30.72 7.59
N LEU A 478 -12.30 -30.12 6.41
CA LEU A 478 -11.85 -28.77 6.11
C LEU A 478 -12.50 -27.76 7.05
N PHE A 479 -13.82 -27.83 7.25
CA PHE A 479 -14.51 -26.93 8.17
C PHE A 479 -14.02 -27.07 9.62
N HIS A 480 -13.80 -28.31 10.09
CA HIS A 480 -13.22 -28.62 11.39
C HIS A 480 -11.84 -28.01 11.55
N PHE A 481 -10.95 -28.22 10.57
CA PHE A 481 -9.61 -27.63 10.56
C PHE A 481 -9.64 -26.11 10.64
N LEU A 482 -10.53 -25.46 9.89
CA LEU A 482 -10.64 -24.00 9.84
C LEU A 482 -11.23 -23.41 11.13
N VAL A 483 -12.27 -24.01 11.70
CA VAL A 483 -12.81 -23.58 13.00
C VAL A 483 -11.75 -23.79 14.09
N TYR A 484 -11.06 -24.93 14.11
CA TYR A 484 -9.98 -25.16 15.07
C TYR A 484 -8.82 -24.15 14.95
N LYS A 485 -8.37 -23.86 13.72
CA LYS A 485 -7.19 -23.01 13.45
C LYS A 485 -7.45 -21.51 13.60
N TYR A 486 -8.68 -21.02 13.37
CA TYR A 486 -8.99 -19.58 13.35
C TYR A 486 -10.01 -19.13 14.39
N LEU A 487 -10.69 -20.06 15.07
CA LEU A 487 -11.72 -19.78 16.06
C LEU A 487 -11.41 -20.47 17.40
N GLU A 488 -10.17 -20.33 17.86
CA GLU A 488 -9.72 -20.77 19.18
C GLU A 488 -10.74 -20.36 20.27
N ASP A 489 -11.00 -21.29 21.19
CA ASP A 489 -12.07 -21.28 22.23
C ASP A 489 -13.53 -21.49 21.80
N ILE A 490 -13.84 -21.67 20.51
CA ILE A 490 -15.20 -22.07 20.06
C ILE A 490 -15.27 -23.58 19.89
N GLN A 491 -16.05 -24.25 20.75
CA GLN A 491 -16.39 -25.66 20.57
C GLN A 491 -17.61 -25.79 19.66
N PHE A 492 -17.67 -26.85 18.85
CA PHE A 492 -18.83 -27.12 18.00
C PHE A 492 -19.03 -28.62 17.77
N ASP A 493 -20.29 -29.00 17.63
CA ASP A 493 -20.74 -30.34 17.25
C ASP A 493 -21.21 -30.30 15.79
N SER A 494 -20.78 -31.25 14.94
CA SER A 494 -21.22 -31.35 13.54
C SER A 494 -22.07 -32.59 13.28
N ARG A 495 -23.18 -32.43 12.59
CA ARG A 495 -24.16 -33.48 12.24
C ARG A 495 -24.46 -33.43 10.75
N VAL A 496 -24.66 -34.58 10.10
CA VAL A 496 -25.14 -34.63 8.71
C VAL A 496 -26.37 -35.54 8.59
N ASP A 497 -27.38 -35.02 7.90
CA ASP A 497 -28.59 -35.73 7.49
C ASP A 497 -28.55 -35.94 5.97
N TYR A 498 -28.84 -37.15 5.48
CA TYR A 498 -28.64 -37.56 4.08
C TYR A 498 -29.93 -38.05 3.41
N ASN A 499 -30.03 -37.86 2.09
CA ASN A 499 -31.04 -38.47 1.24
C ASN A 499 -30.65 -39.90 0.85
N GLU A 500 -31.54 -40.87 1.07
CA GLU A 500 -31.28 -42.31 0.91
C GLU A 500 -31.02 -42.71 -0.55
N PHE A 501 -31.71 -42.09 -1.52
CA PHE A 501 -31.52 -42.34 -2.95
C PHE A 501 -30.09 -41.97 -3.42
N LEU A 502 -29.52 -40.89 -2.88
CA LEU A 502 -28.17 -40.42 -3.20
C LEU A 502 -27.08 -41.04 -2.31
N LEU A 503 -27.45 -41.73 -1.23
CA LEU A 503 -26.51 -42.45 -0.37
C LEU A 503 -25.85 -43.61 -1.15
N ASN A 504 -26.64 -44.39 -1.90
CA ASN A 504 -26.14 -45.48 -2.75
C ASN A 504 -25.21 -44.95 -3.86
N LEU A 505 -25.58 -43.83 -4.50
CA LEU A 505 -24.77 -43.19 -5.54
C LEU A 505 -23.44 -42.62 -4.97
N CYS A 506 -23.48 -42.07 -3.75
CA CYS A 506 -22.26 -41.66 -3.04
C CYS A 506 -21.37 -42.85 -2.69
N MET A 507 -21.94 -43.98 -2.24
CA MET A 507 -21.18 -45.19 -1.91
C MET A 507 -20.49 -45.81 -3.14
N ASP A 508 -21.06 -45.70 -4.34
CA ASP A 508 -20.36 -46.07 -5.58
C ASP A 508 -19.27 -45.07 -5.98
N THR A 509 -19.39 -43.81 -5.58
CA THR A 509 -18.30 -42.82 -5.75
C THR A 509 -17.11 -43.18 -4.84
N PHE A 510 -17.38 -43.63 -3.61
CA PHE A 510 -16.35 -44.15 -2.68
C PHE A 510 -15.72 -45.50 -3.12
N LYS A 511 -16.22 -46.17 -4.17
CA LYS A 511 -15.56 -47.35 -4.77
C LYS A 511 -14.53 -47.00 -5.84
N ARG A 512 -14.45 -45.73 -6.30
CA ARG A 512 -13.46 -45.30 -7.32
C ARG A 512 -12.10 -44.94 -6.76
N GLU A 513 -11.98 -44.83 -5.44
CA GLU A 513 -10.71 -44.77 -4.72
C GLU A 513 -10.70 -45.94 -3.73
N ASP A 514 -9.57 -46.64 -3.58
CA ASP A 514 -9.44 -47.88 -2.78
C ASP A 514 -9.49 -47.65 -1.24
N LYS A 515 -10.35 -46.76 -0.78
CA LYS A 515 -10.61 -46.47 0.63
C LYS A 515 -12.10 -46.59 0.91
N LYS A 516 -12.50 -47.70 1.54
CA LYS A 516 -13.74 -47.70 2.32
C LYS A 516 -13.69 -46.54 3.31
N PRO A 517 -14.81 -45.83 3.56
CA PRO A 517 -14.86 -44.93 4.70
C PRO A 517 -14.59 -45.72 5.98
N ASP A 518 -13.99 -45.07 6.98
CA ASP A 518 -13.81 -45.62 8.33
C ASP A 518 -15.19 -45.81 9.00
N THR A 519 -15.88 -46.89 8.63
CA THR A 519 -17.07 -47.38 9.32
C THR A 519 -16.65 -47.90 10.68
N ILE A 520 -17.35 -47.49 11.73
CA ILE A 520 -17.28 -48.17 13.02
C ILE A 520 -17.77 -49.62 12.80
N GLU A 521 -17.30 -50.59 13.61
CA GLU A 521 -17.57 -52.03 13.40
C GLU A 521 -19.06 -52.42 13.37
N ASP A 522 -19.97 -51.51 13.75
CA ASP A 522 -21.43 -51.64 13.68
C ASP A 522 -22.03 -51.19 12.33
N GLY A 523 -21.21 -50.73 11.38
CA GLY A 523 -21.64 -50.20 10.09
C GLY A 523 -22.12 -48.75 10.13
N SER A 524 -22.03 -48.06 11.26
CA SER A 524 -22.34 -46.63 11.37
C SER A 524 -21.19 -45.78 10.83
N CYS A 525 -21.54 -44.74 10.07
CA CYS A 525 -20.64 -43.63 9.78
C CYS A 525 -20.82 -42.58 10.88
N PRO A 526 -19.76 -42.12 11.57
CA PRO A 526 -19.85 -41.24 12.75
C PRO A 526 -20.52 -39.87 12.50
N TYR A 527 -20.83 -39.54 11.25
CA TYR A 527 -21.48 -38.29 10.83
C TYR A 527 -22.94 -38.46 10.39
N ILE A 528 -23.43 -39.69 10.19
CA ILE A 528 -24.81 -39.97 9.73
C ILE A 528 -25.73 -40.07 10.95
N SER A 529 -26.80 -39.27 10.97
CA SER A 529 -27.65 -39.13 12.15
C SER A 529 -29.13 -39.50 11.99
N LYS A 530 -29.70 -39.40 10.79
CA LYS A 530 -31.03 -39.91 10.42
C LYS A 530 -31.10 -40.22 8.92
N LYS A 531 -31.95 -41.17 8.53
CA LYS A 531 -32.35 -41.34 7.13
C LYS A 531 -33.47 -40.35 6.79
N TRP A 532 -33.56 -39.98 5.51
CA TRP A 532 -34.57 -39.05 5.01
C TRP A 532 -36.01 -39.55 5.20
N ASN A 533 -36.22 -40.87 5.07
CA ASN A 533 -37.52 -41.51 5.27
C ASN A 533 -37.96 -41.56 6.76
N ASP A 534 -37.04 -41.34 7.71
CA ASP A 534 -37.32 -41.26 9.15
C ASP A 534 -37.71 -39.82 9.61
N LEU A 535 -37.95 -38.90 8.66
CA LEU A 535 -38.25 -37.48 8.91
C LEU A 535 -39.73 -37.16 8.63
N ASP A 536 -40.59 -37.50 9.59
CA ASP A 536 -41.98 -37.02 9.61
C ASP A 536 -42.06 -35.50 9.46
N SER A 537 -42.78 -35.04 8.44
CA SER A 537 -43.10 -33.61 8.19
C SER A 537 -41.91 -32.65 8.03
N GLY A 538 -40.87 -33.11 7.33
CA GLY A 538 -39.93 -32.24 6.60
C GLY A 538 -38.72 -31.78 7.41
N LEU A 539 -37.62 -31.52 6.70
CA LEU A 539 -36.39 -31.03 7.33
C LEU A 539 -36.68 -29.74 8.08
N LEU A 540 -36.30 -29.69 9.36
CA LEU A 540 -36.19 -28.45 10.14
C LEU A 540 -34.96 -27.67 9.63
N LEU A 541 -35.13 -27.10 8.44
CA LEU A 541 -34.27 -26.11 7.80
C LEU A 541 -34.34 -24.75 8.52
N THR A 542 -35.28 -24.56 9.44
CA THR A 542 -35.37 -23.35 10.26
C THR A 542 -34.03 -23.10 10.97
N PRO A 543 -33.34 -21.97 10.69
CA PRO A 543 -32.11 -21.61 11.40
C PRO A 543 -32.37 -21.52 12.91
N GLN A 544 -31.39 -21.90 13.72
CA GLN A 544 -31.47 -21.81 15.18
C GLN A 544 -30.35 -20.92 15.71
N PRO A 545 -30.55 -20.20 16.83
CA PRO A 545 -29.47 -19.49 17.49
C PRO A 545 -28.28 -20.40 17.77
N TYR A 546 -27.06 -19.94 17.45
CA TYR A 546 -25.82 -20.70 17.59
C TYR A 546 -25.75 -22.00 16.76
N GLN A 547 -26.57 -22.14 15.71
CA GLN A 547 -26.42 -23.17 14.69
C GLN A 547 -26.21 -22.57 13.30
N ILE A 548 -25.44 -23.28 12.47
CA ILE A 548 -25.32 -23.04 11.04
C ILE A 548 -25.81 -24.28 10.29
N LYS A 549 -26.55 -24.06 9.20
CA LYS A 549 -26.97 -25.11 8.28
C LYS A 549 -26.37 -24.86 6.89
N ILE A 550 -25.73 -25.88 6.34
CA ILE A 550 -25.25 -25.91 4.96
C ILE A 550 -26.06 -26.98 4.23
N ILE A 551 -26.65 -26.62 3.09
CA ILE A 551 -27.40 -27.56 2.24
C ILE A 551 -26.50 -27.93 1.06
N SER A 552 -26.23 -29.21 0.86
CA SER A 552 -25.62 -29.72 -0.37
C SER A 552 -26.69 -30.24 -1.32
N PHE A 553 -26.50 -29.93 -2.60
CA PHE A 553 -27.36 -30.39 -3.67
C PHE A 553 -26.53 -30.78 -4.88
N ASN A 554 -27.08 -31.69 -5.68
CA ASN A 554 -26.55 -32.08 -6.98
C ASN A 554 -27.32 -31.33 -8.07
N VAL A 555 -26.62 -30.80 -9.07
CA VAL A 555 -27.21 -30.15 -10.25
C VAL A 555 -27.23 -31.15 -11.40
N TRP A 556 -28.41 -31.35 -11.99
CA TRP A 556 -28.66 -32.26 -13.10
C TRP A 556 -29.21 -31.49 -14.28
N ASP A 557 -28.63 -31.67 -15.47
CA ASP A 557 -29.11 -30.98 -16.66
C ASP A 557 -30.46 -31.55 -17.17
N LYS A 558 -30.92 -31.03 -18.31
CA LYS A 558 -32.15 -31.47 -18.99
C LYS A 558 -32.05 -32.85 -19.65
N SER A 559 -30.86 -33.44 -19.70
CA SER A 559 -30.56 -34.77 -20.24
C SER A 559 -30.31 -35.80 -19.13
N ASP A 560 -30.57 -35.42 -17.88
CA ASP A 560 -30.35 -36.20 -16.66
C ASP A 560 -28.87 -36.58 -16.44
N GLU A 561 -27.94 -35.75 -16.95
CA GLU A 561 -26.51 -35.84 -16.64
C GLU A 561 -26.18 -35.02 -15.37
N LEU A 562 -25.38 -35.59 -14.47
CA LEU A 562 -24.93 -34.94 -13.24
C LEU A 562 -23.82 -33.93 -13.55
N LEU A 563 -24.17 -32.64 -13.57
CA LEU A 563 -23.22 -31.55 -13.83
C LEU A 563 -22.24 -31.34 -12.68
N GLY A 564 -22.68 -31.49 -11.42
CA GLY A 564 -21.84 -31.24 -10.26
C GLY A 564 -22.56 -31.26 -8.92
N ARG A 565 -21.79 -31.06 -7.84
CA ARG A 565 -22.28 -30.92 -6.46
C ARG A 565 -21.91 -29.54 -5.92
N HIS A 566 -22.89 -28.87 -5.33
CA HIS A 566 -22.75 -27.54 -4.77
C HIS A 566 -23.31 -27.47 -3.35
N PHE A 567 -23.04 -26.36 -2.67
CA PHE A 567 -23.27 -26.18 -1.24
C PHE A 567 -23.70 -24.74 -0.96
N ILE A 568 -24.85 -24.52 -0.33
CA ILE A 568 -25.33 -23.18 0.05
C ILE A 568 -25.42 -23.01 1.56
N LEU A 569 -25.08 -21.82 2.03
CA LEU A 569 -25.25 -21.40 3.41
C LEU A 569 -26.69 -20.90 3.62
N LEU A 570 -27.42 -21.56 4.50
CA LEU A 570 -28.83 -21.25 4.76
C LEU A 570 -28.95 -20.06 5.72
N ILE A 571 -29.61 -18.99 5.28
CA ILE A 571 -29.85 -17.77 6.07
C ILE A 571 -31.22 -17.83 6.73
N ASP A 572 -32.27 -18.17 5.98
CA ASP A 572 -33.66 -18.21 6.44
C ASP A 572 -34.47 -19.28 5.71
N ARG A 573 -35.58 -19.71 6.30
CA ARG A 573 -36.56 -20.62 5.69
C ARG A 573 -37.97 -20.23 6.10
N LYS A 574 -38.78 -19.86 5.11
CA LYS A 574 -40.20 -19.51 5.29
C LYS A 574 -41.06 -20.36 4.36
N ASP A 575 -41.99 -21.11 4.93
CA ASP A 575 -42.90 -22.00 4.21
C ASP A 575 -42.16 -22.97 3.26
N ASP A 576 -42.44 -22.89 1.96
CA ASP A 576 -41.79 -23.64 0.87
C ASP A 576 -40.61 -22.88 0.23
N THR A 577 -40.08 -21.83 0.87
CA THR A 577 -38.93 -21.06 0.39
C THR A 577 -37.74 -21.10 1.36
N ILE A 578 -36.54 -21.16 0.80
CA ILE A 578 -35.29 -20.93 1.53
C ILE A 578 -34.55 -19.73 0.97
N THR A 579 -33.91 -18.99 1.85
CA THR A 579 -33.03 -17.86 1.53
C THR A 579 -31.60 -18.26 1.86
N SER A 580 -30.70 -18.15 0.89
CA SER A 580 -29.28 -18.44 1.06
C SER A 580 -28.40 -17.30 0.61
N LEU A 581 -27.20 -17.24 1.17
CA LEU A 581 -26.19 -16.27 0.76
C LEU A 581 -25.71 -16.61 -0.66
N ASP A 582 -25.97 -15.74 -1.63
CA ASP A 582 -25.44 -15.92 -2.99
C ASP A 582 -23.92 -15.69 -2.98
N SER A 583 -23.20 -16.75 -3.30
CA SER A 583 -21.74 -16.79 -3.39
C SER A 583 -21.18 -16.10 -4.62
N ASN A 584 -21.98 -16.02 -5.68
CA ASN A 584 -21.56 -15.65 -7.03
C ASN A 584 -22.02 -14.23 -7.38
N ARG A 585 -22.96 -13.65 -6.62
CA ARG A 585 -23.47 -12.28 -6.80
C ARG A 585 -23.43 -11.50 -5.49
N GLN A 586 -22.54 -10.51 -5.42
CA GLN A 586 -22.53 -9.57 -4.28
C GLN A 586 -23.87 -8.82 -4.19
N ALA A 587 -24.47 -8.85 -3.00
CA ALA A 587 -25.64 -8.07 -2.57
C ALA A 587 -27.04 -8.48 -3.11
N ILE A 588 -27.26 -9.75 -3.46
CA ILE A 588 -28.61 -10.31 -3.63
C ILE A 588 -28.69 -11.64 -2.86
N ASP A 589 -29.61 -11.76 -1.90
CA ASP A 589 -29.91 -13.05 -1.29
C ASP A 589 -30.65 -13.93 -2.32
N SER A 590 -30.15 -15.12 -2.59
CA SER A 590 -30.79 -16.04 -3.53
C SER A 590 -31.91 -16.81 -2.82
N VAL A 591 -33.13 -16.65 -3.33
CA VAL A 591 -34.34 -17.32 -2.85
C VAL A 591 -34.65 -18.52 -3.74
N PHE A 592 -34.75 -19.70 -3.14
CA PHE A 592 -35.12 -20.94 -3.81
C PHE A 592 -36.46 -21.44 -3.31
N LYS A 593 -37.29 -21.93 -4.23
CA LYS A 593 -38.53 -22.61 -3.90
C LYS A 593 -38.31 -24.12 -3.80
N LEU A 594 -38.72 -24.70 -2.68
CA LEU A 594 -38.67 -26.14 -2.42
C LEU A 594 -39.93 -26.81 -2.98
N SER A 595 -39.76 -27.88 -3.74
CA SER A 595 -40.85 -28.80 -4.10
C SER A 595 -40.45 -30.24 -3.79
N ARG A 596 -41.35 -30.98 -3.14
CA ARG A 596 -41.19 -32.44 -2.98
C ARG A 596 -41.36 -33.09 -4.35
N ILE A 597 -40.45 -33.97 -4.71
CA ILE A 597 -40.55 -34.82 -5.90
C ILE A 597 -40.40 -36.27 -5.44
N ASP A 598 -41.35 -37.09 -5.81
CA ASP A 598 -41.25 -38.54 -5.67
C ASP A 598 -40.52 -39.06 -6.91
N LEU A 599 -39.38 -39.73 -6.70
CA LEU A 599 -38.51 -40.20 -7.77
C LEU A 599 -38.99 -41.58 -8.24
N GLU A 600 -39.74 -41.62 -9.35
CA GLU A 600 -40.08 -42.88 -10.03
C GLU A 600 -38.85 -43.40 -10.78
N ASN A 601 -38.07 -44.30 -10.15
CA ASN A 601 -37.42 -45.48 -10.76
C ASN A 601 -36.61 -46.30 -9.72
N ASP A 602 -36.67 -47.62 -9.86
CA ASP A 602 -35.89 -48.68 -9.20
C ASP A 602 -35.91 -48.79 -7.65
N ASP A 603 -36.81 -49.66 -7.17
CA ASP A 603 -36.81 -50.45 -5.92
C ASP A 603 -36.61 -49.76 -4.55
N ASN A 604 -36.39 -48.44 -4.49
CA ASN A 604 -36.41 -47.66 -3.25
C ASN A 604 -37.28 -46.41 -3.40
N ASN A 605 -38.48 -46.42 -2.83
CA ASN A 605 -39.37 -45.27 -2.74
C ASN A 605 -38.74 -44.15 -1.87
N GLY A 606 -37.88 -43.34 -2.47
CA GLY A 606 -37.24 -42.18 -1.86
C GLY A 606 -37.86 -40.88 -2.37
N SER A 607 -38.50 -40.13 -1.48
CA SER A 607 -38.94 -38.77 -1.82
C SER A 607 -37.77 -37.79 -1.67
N SER A 608 -37.61 -36.86 -2.61
CA SER A 608 -36.57 -35.83 -2.57
C SER A 608 -37.14 -34.42 -2.54
N ILE A 609 -36.28 -33.42 -2.32
CA ILE A 609 -36.62 -32.00 -2.44
C ILE A 609 -35.79 -31.40 -3.58
N ASP A 610 -36.50 -30.89 -4.57
CA ASP A 610 -35.96 -30.09 -5.68
C ASP A 610 -36.02 -28.60 -5.31
N MET A 611 -34.97 -27.87 -5.67
CA MET A 611 -34.83 -26.43 -5.43
C MET A 611 -34.95 -25.65 -6.73
N LYS A 612 -36.05 -24.93 -6.91
CA LYS A 612 -36.27 -24.07 -8.08
C LYS A 612 -35.86 -22.65 -7.75
N GLY A 613 -34.69 -22.25 -8.24
CA GLY A 613 -34.10 -20.93 -8.08
C GLY A 613 -34.00 -20.15 -9.40
N PRO A 614 -33.24 -19.04 -9.43
CA PRO A 614 -33.02 -18.22 -10.63
C PRO A 614 -32.04 -18.88 -11.63
N ASN A 615 -32.27 -20.14 -11.98
CA ASN A 615 -31.50 -20.86 -13.00
C ASN A 615 -32.08 -20.57 -14.41
N PRO A 616 -31.36 -19.84 -15.29
CA PRO A 616 -31.84 -19.55 -16.64
C PRO A 616 -31.84 -20.78 -17.57
N ASN A 617 -31.06 -21.82 -17.24
CA ASN A 617 -30.87 -22.99 -18.09
C ASN A 617 -31.95 -24.06 -17.86
N GLY A 618 -32.63 -24.06 -16.71
CA GLY A 618 -33.72 -25.00 -16.38
C GLY A 618 -33.24 -26.37 -15.89
N ASP A 619 -32.04 -26.45 -15.32
CA ASP A 619 -31.46 -27.65 -14.71
C ASP A 619 -32.11 -27.92 -13.33
N ARG A 620 -32.18 -29.19 -12.93
CA ARG A 620 -32.80 -29.65 -11.67
C ARG A 620 -31.78 -29.63 -10.53
N MET A 621 -32.18 -29.20 -9.33
CA MET A 621 -31.28 -29.00 -8.19
C MET A 621 -31.77 -29.83 -6.99
N ILE A 622 -31.23 -31.05 -6.85
CA ILE A 622 -31.75 -32.04 -5.91
C ILE A 622 -30.95 -32.00 -4.61
N ILE A 623 -31.62 -31.74 -3.47
CA ILE A 623 -30.97 -31.74 -2.15
C ILE A 623 -30.46 -33.15 -1.81
N ASN A 624 -29.17 -33.24 -1.52
CA ASN A 624 -28.45 -34.47 -1.22
C ASN A 624 -28.26 -34.65 0.29
N SER A 625 -27.79 -33.60 0.97
CA SER A 625 -27.54 -33.65 2.41
C SER A 625 -27.64 -32.28 3.07
N VAL A 626 -27.87 -32.27 4.38
CA VAL A 626 -27.84 -31.06 5.21
C VAL A 626 -26.88 -31.25 6.36
N PHE A 627 -25.87 -30.39 6.41
CA PHE A 627 -24.90 -30.31 7.48
C PHE A 627 -25.43 -29.31 8.51
N THR A 628 -25.51 -29.71 9.77
CA THR A 628 -25.85 -28.82 10.89
C THR A 628 -24.64 -28.74 11.83
N PHE A 629 -24.09 -27.55 12.00
CA PHE A 629 -23.02 -27.25 12.96
C PHE A 629 -23.61 -26.48 14.13
N SER A 630 -23.41 -26.96 15.37
CA SER A 630 -23.92 -26.34 16.60
C SER A 630 -22.76 -25.85 17.45
N PHE A 631 -22.72 -24.57 17.78
CA PHE A 631 -21.57 -23.92 18.41
C PHE A 631 -21.85 -23.57 19.88
N LYS A 632 -20.83 -23.67 20.73
CA LYS A 632 -20.87 -23.32 22.17
C LYS A 632 -19.58 -22.60 22.58
N THR A 633 -19.69 -21.57 23.40
CA THR A 633 -18.53 -20.93 24.04
C THR A 633 -18.05 -21.73 25.23
N ASN A 634 -16.73 -21.90 25.35
CA ASN A 634 -16.13 -22.59 26.50
C ASN A 634 -16.23 -21.71 27.76
N SER A 635 -17.04 -22.10 28.76
CA SER A 635 -17.34 -21.27 29.95
C SER A 635 -16.24 -21.24 31.02
N LYS A 636 -15.03 -21.72 30.69
CA LYS A 636 -13.92 -21.98 31.64
C LYS A 636 -12.66 -21.12 31.45
N CYS A 637 -12.69 -20.08 30.62
CA CYS A 637 -11.64 -19.06 30.60
C CYS A 637 -12.25 -17.68 30.89
N LYS A 638 -11.87 -17.12 32.03
CA LYS A 638 -12.22 -15.79 32.51
C LYS A 638 -11.08 -15.24 33.35
#